data_AF-A0A087D0E0-F1
#
_entry.id   AF-A0A087D0E0-F1
#
_cell.length_a   1.000
_cell.length_b   1.000
_cell.length_c   1.000
_cell.angle_alpha   90.00
_cell.angle_beta   90.00
_cell.angle_gamma   90.00
#
_symmetry.space_group_name_H-M   'P 1'
#
loop_
_entity.id
_entity.type
_entity.pdbx_description
1 polymer ?
#
loop_
_entity_poly.entity_id
_entity_poly.type
_entity_poly.pdbx_seq_one_letter_code
_entity_poly.pdbx_strand_id
1 'polypeptide(L)'
;MVYYRAWRDVTMKGVNTDLPDENWISMYDIPYGVDVVNVFSYVPAGQEEQAQPFYDKLKAEYAPYLHSRGIKLVRGINYEQVTVEGFRDYMADLGKSVDDATDADYDAYALEIIDEYMTSVGLDGLDIDMETYPTDADVAISDNVIRALSKHIGPKSDNPDGTMFLYDTNGSNTKPFANVADCFDYVAYQQYGSTSSRTAGAVEDYSPYIGADKFVPGLAFPEEGDGNRWYDATEPYEDSHIYDIASYVRDNDLGGMFLYALDRDGRTYEPEDWNHIVPSNLLWTKTAIAESQDMTMDQAKAAANHYIDRMSLTENGADGIGLNAETARAAVKQATNLYEVNKAVLGGDYDEGFSNTYDPTLEVGLLGIDTTALTDQIAAADNILSGDAMSDDVKSAVRQSRDAAIEGLTGRTYTADEVAMWTADLQADIEAAVASLTGVEDSDRHFMVYYRAWRDVTMKGVNTDLPDENWISMYDIPYGVDVVNVFSYVPSGQEELAQPYYDKLKSDYAPYLHSRGIKLVRGVDYTGVIVNGFRDFIEAKGLTEQEATEADYDEYALQVIDEYMTSVGLDGLDIDMETHPDEADVAVSDNVIRALSKHIGPKSDNPDGTMFLYDTNASDLAPFWNVADCFDYVAYQQYGSNAERTDNAFGDYAPHIGSEFVPGLTFPEEGDMNNRWYDASEPYEESNFYQVASYVNEHKLGGMFVYALDRDGRNYEEDLTRIVPSNLLWTKTAIAESQGMPLDRAKAAANHYIDRMSLRQSTVRDAAVSADDARAAVEQGTNLYEVNKAVLGGDYGEGFSNTYDPTLEAGLLDIDTAELEELIAEAGTVLEADATSADIKAAVRAARDAAIDGLTGKTYTAEQVESWAAGIKAALEGKTEAPGEGDSGKHDDAGTQNPADDSLVATGSAVAVMTVLVVAFAAAGIGLTVWQRRKV
;
A
#
# COMPACT_ATOMS: atom_id res chain seq x y z
N MET A 1 -14.89 -36.23 16.01
CA MET A 1 -13.90 -36.93 16.88
C MET A 1 -13.13 -37.96 16.06
N VAL A 2 -11.94 -38.36 16.48
CA VAL A 2 -11.18 -39.47 15.86
C VAL A 2 -10.52 -40.33 16.94
N TYR A 3 -10.40 -41.64 16.70
CA TYR A 3 -9.52 -42.51 17.48
C TYR A 3 -8.17 -42.63 16.78
N TYR A 4 -7.14 -42.11 17.45
CA TYR A 4 -5.76 -42.10 16.98
C TYR A 4 -5.00 -43.25 17.64
N ARG A 5 -4.66 -44.28 16.85
CA ARG A 5 -3.93 -45.46 17.33
C ARG A 5 -2.48 -45.08 17.59
N ALA A 6 -2.10 -44.92 18.86
CA ALA A 6 -0.80 -44.36 19.25
C ALA A 6 0.39 -45.15 18.70
N TRP A 7 0.26 -46.48 18.54
CA TRP A 7 1.32 -47.34 17.98
C TRP A 7 1.54 -47.16 16.47
N ARG A 8 0.74 -46.32 15.81
CA ARG A 8 0.90 -45.91 14.41
C ARG A 8 1.50 -44.51 14.27
N ASP A 9 1.80 -43.84 15.39
CA ASP A 9 2.52 -42.58 15.39
C ASP A 9 3.99 -42.78 14.98
N VAL A 10 4.53 -41.85 14.19
CA VAL A 10 5.95 -41.83 13.75
C VAL A 10 6.96 -41.93 14.90
N THR A 11 6.58 -41.59 16.13
CA THR A 11 7.45 -41.65 17.32
C THR A 11 7.30 -42.94 18.13
N MET A 12 6.22 -43.70 17.95
CA MET A 12 6.00 -44.98 18.66
C MET A 12 6.48 -46.17 17.81
N LYS A 13 7.79 -46.29 17.63
CA LYS A 13 8.39 -47.25 16.69
C LYS A 13 8.50 -48.66 17.27
N GLY A 14 8.04 -49.66 16.52
CA GLY A 14 8.19 -51.08 16.85
C GLY A 14 7.30 -51.57 17.98
N VAL A 15 6.36 -50.75 18.46
CA VAL A 15 5.40 -51.10 19.50
C VAL A 15 4.14 -51.68 18.87
N ASN A 16 3.61 -52.76 19.44
CA ASN A 16 2.34 -53.39 19.01
C ASN A 16 2.25 -53.72 17.49
N THR A 17 3.37 -54.01 16.84
CA THR A 17 3.40 -54.32 15.41
C THR A 17 4.57 -55.25 15.07
N ASP A 18 4.33 -56.22 14.18
CA ASP A 18 5.36 -57.04 13.55
C ASP A 18 5.60 -56.65 12.07
N LEU A 19 4.88 -55.62 11.59
CA LEU A 19 5.02 -55.15 10.21
C LEU A 19 6.39 -54.48 9.99
N PRO A 20 7.00 -54.67 8.80
CA PRO A 20 8.31 -54.12 8.51
C PRO A 20 8.30 -52.63 8.17
N ASP A 21 7.13 -52.07 7.86
CA ASP A 21 6.98 -50.70 7.39
C ASP A 21 7.04 -49.70 8.55
N GLU A 22 7.58 -48.52 8.26
CA GLU A 22 7.60 -47.42 9.23
C GLU A 22 6.21 -46.82 9.38
N ASN A 23 5.92 -46.33 10.59
CA ASN A 23 4.74 -45.51 10.85
C ASN A 23 4.84 -44.19 10.06
N TRP A 24 3.69 -43.67 9.60
CA TRP A 24 3.64 -42.50 8.72
C TRP A 24 2.99 -41.26 9.35
N ILE A 25 2.01 -41.46 10.24
CA ILE A 25 1.18 -40.37 10.77
C ILE A 25 1.78 -39.77 12.05
N SER A 26 1.60 -38.48 12.24
CA SER A 26 1.84 -37.79 13.49
C SER A 26 0.58 -37.06 13.96
N MET A 27 0.51 -36.70 15.23
CA MET A 27 -0.61 -35.89 15.72
C MET A 27 -0.67 -34.47 15.12
N TYR A 28 0.40 -34.00 14.45
CA TYR A 28 0.37 -32.77 13.65
C TYR A 28 -0.46 -32.92 12.37
N ASP A 29 -0.72 -34.14 11.91
CA ASP A 29 -1.44 -34.44 10.68
C ASP A 29 -2.96 -34.52 10.89
N ILE A 30 -3.43 -34.43 12.13
CA ILE A 30 -4.86 -34.45 12.47
C ILE A 30 -5.59 -33.30 11.76
N PRO A 31 -6.63 -33.59 10.94
CA PRO A 31 -7.34 -32.58 10.14
C PRO A 31 -7.99 -31.48 10.97
N TYR A 32 -8.20 -30.32 10.36
CA TYR A 32 -9.02 -29.25 10.95
C TYR A 32 -10.51 -29.63 10.92
N GLY A 33 -11.23 -29.22 11.97
CA GLY A 33 -12.61 -29.66 12.23
C GLY A 33 -12.73 -30.96 13.05
N VAL A 34 -11.60 -31.54 13.49
CA VAL A 34 -11.60 -32.54 14.58
C VAL A 34 -11.58 -31.81 15.92
N ASP A 35 -12.62 -31.97 16.74
CA ASP A 35 -12.70 -31.32 18.07
C ASP A 35 -12.15 -32.18 19.21
N VAL A 36 -12.17 -33.50 19.04
CA VAL A 36 -11.76 -34.47 20.07
C VAL A 36 -10.92 -35.57 19.44
N VAL A 37 -9.79 -35.89 20.08
CA VAL A 37 -8.92 -37.00 19.71
C VAL A 37 -8.84 -37.96 20.87
N ASN A 38 -9.31 -39.19 20.66
CA ASN A 38 -9.04 -40.28 21.57
C ASN A 38 -7.65 -40.87 21.27
N VAL A 39 -6.72 -40.71 22.20
CA VAL A 39 -5.38 -41.30 22.15
C VAL A 39 -5.48 -42.78 22.51
N PHE A 40 -5.82 -43.59 21.52
CA PHE A 40 -6.03 -45.02 21.68
C PHE A 40 -4.67 -45.74 21.73
N SER A 41 -4.25 -46.10 22.95
CA SER A 41 -2.89 -46.60 23.19
C SER A 41 -2.89 -47.96 23.87
N TYR A 42 -2.17 -48.89 23.26
CA TYR A 42 -1.86 -50.21 23.81
C TYR A 42 -0.35 -50.48 23.69
N VAL A 43 0.29 -50.71 24.83
CA VAL A 43 1.74 -50.99 24.90
C VAL A 43 1.93 -52.40 25.46
N PRO A 44 2.33 -53.37 24.62
CA PRO A 44 2.63 -54.71 25.08
C PRO A 44 3.71 -54.72 26.17
N ALA A 45 3.57 -55.63 27.13
CA ALA A 45 4.54 -55.78 28.22
C ALA A 45 5.96 -56.02 27.66
N GLY A 46 6.93 -55.24 28.14
CA GLY A 46 8.32 -55.26 27.68
C GLY A 46 8.63 -54.31 26.53
N GLN A 47 7.66 -53.56 26.02
CA GLN A 47 7.83 -52.52 24.99
C GLN A 47 7.70 -51.09 25.53
N GLU A 48 7.61 -50.91 26.85
CA GLU A 48 7.36 -49.61 27.50
C GLU A 48 8.45 -48.59 27.17
N GLU A 49 9.72 -49.00 27.17
CA GLU A 49 10.85 -48.12 26.80
C GLU A 49 10.75 -47.65 25.34
N GLN A 50 10.23 -48.49 24.44
CA GLN A 50 10.04 -48.16 23.02
C GLN A 50 8.84 -47.21 22.81
N ALA A 51 7.84 -47.28 23.69
CA ALA A 51 6.68 -46.40 23.67
C ALA A 51 6.93 -45.03 24.30
N GLN A 52 7.90 -44.91 25.22
CA GLN A 52 8.17 -43.68 25.97
C GLN A 52 8.39 -42.43 25.10
N PRO A 53 9.12 -42.47 23.96
CA PRO A 53 9.29 -41.30 23.11
C PRO A 53 7.99 -40.67 22.62
N PHE A 54 6.94 -41.47 22.38
CA PHE A 54 5.63 -40.95 22.02
C PHE A 54 4.99 -40.19 23.18
N TYR A 55 4.97 -40.76 24.39
CA TYR A 55 4.36 -40.10 25.54
C TYR A 55 5.09 -38.80 25.95
N ASP A 56 6.42 -38.80 25.85
CA ASP A 56 7.21 -37.59 26.09
C ASP A 56 6.82 -36.49 25.09
N LYS A 57 6.70 -36.83 23.80
CA LYS A 57 6.30 -35.89 22.75
C LYS A 57 4.83 -35.49 22.84
N LEU A 58 3.95 -36.41 23.18
CA LEU A 58 2.53 -36.16 23.42
C LEU A 58 2.36 -35.05 24.45
N LYS A 59 3.03 -35.19 25.59
CA LYS A 59 2.94 -34.23 26.70
C LYS A 59 3.64 -32.91 26.41
N ALA A 60 4.83 -32.96 25.79
CA ALA A 60 5.66 -31.78 25.61
C ALA A 60 5.28 -30.93 24.38
N GLU A 61 4.73 -31.55 23.33
CA GLU A 61 4.54 -30.92 22.02
C GLU A 61 3.13 -31.12 21.45
N TYR A 62 2.65 -32.37 21.30
CA TYR A 62 1.38 -32.63 20.60
C TYR A 62 0.17 -32.08 21.35
N ALA A 63 0.08 -32.29 22.67
CA ALA A 63 -1.02 -31.75 23.48
C ALA A 63 -1.07 -30.22 23.43
N PRO A 64 0.02 -29.47 23.72
CA PRO A 64 0.03 -28.02 23.54
C PRO A 64 -0.40 -27.56 22.13
N TYR A 65 0.06 -28.23 21.07
CA TYR A 65 -0.30 -27.90 19.69
C TYR A 65 -1.79 -28.14 19.39
N LEU A 66 -2.36 -29.26 19.83
CA LEU A 66 -3.77 -29.56 19.58
C LEU A 66 -4.69 -28.70 20.45
N HIS A 67 -4.28 -28.38 21.68
CA HIS A 67 -5.04 -27.49 22.56
C HIS A 67 -5.10 -26.05 22.00
N SER A 68 -4.04 -25.58 21.32
CA SER A 68 -4.07 -24.26 20.67
C SER A 68 -5.07 -24.22 19.49
N ARG A 69 -5.40 -25.39 18.92
CA ARG A 69 -6.48 -25.58 17.93
C ARG A 69 -7.85 -25.83 18.56
N GLY A 70 -7.96 -25.77 19.89
CA GLY A 70 -9.20 -26.02 20.63
C GLY A 70 -9.56 -27.50 20.82
N ILE A 71 -8.66 -28.43 20.48
CA ILE A 71 -8.92 -29.87 20.50
C ILE A 71 -8.76 -30.40 21.93
N LYS A 72 -9.68 -31.29 22.34
CA LYS A 72 -9.56 -32.05 23.58
C LYS A 72 -8.91 -33.41 23.34
N LEU A 73 -7.97 -33.77 24.20
CA LEU A 73 -7.34 -35.08 24.19
C LEU A 73 -7.89 -35.96 25.30
N VAL A 74 -8.45 -37.10 24.89
CA VAL A 74 -9.03 -38.10 25.80
C VAL A 74 -8.32 -39.44 25.64
N ARG A 75 -8.46 -40.33 26.62
CA ARG A 75 -7.97 -41.70 26.52
C ARG A 75 -9.06 -42.70 26.87
N GLY A 76 -9.24 -43.68 25.99
CA GLY A 76 -10.05 -44.87 26.27
C GLY A 76 -9.50 -45.66 27.45
N ILE A 77 -10.34 -45.89 28.47
CA ILE A 77 -10.11 -46.82 29.57
C ILE A 77 -11.19 -47.90 29.56
N ASN A 78 -10.76 -49.15 29.71
CA ASN A 78 -11.67 -50.29 29.67
C ASN A 78 -12.60 -50.27 30.90
N TYR A 79 -13.92 -50.31 30.65
CA TYR A 79 -14.92 -50.27 31.71
C TYR A 79 -14.71 -51.34 32.78
N GLU A 80 -14.58 -52.62 32.39
CA GLU A 80 -14.50 -53.72 33.36
C GLU A 80 -13.15 -53.74 34.07
N GLN A 81 -12.05 -53.62 33.34
CA GLN A 81 -10.71 -53.71 33.91
C GLN A 81 -10.35 -52.54 34.81
N VAL A 82 -10.80 -51.31 34.48
CA VAL A 82 -10.42 -50.12 35.23
C VAL A 82 -11.51 -49.74 36.25
N THR A 83 -12.78 -49.68 35.85
CA THR A 83 -13.82 -49.17 36.77
C THR A 83 -14.39 -50.21 37.73
N VAL A 84 -14.20 -51.51 37.44
CA VAL A 84 -14.74 -52.60 38.27
C VAL A 84 -13.61 -53.41 38.92
N GLU A 85 -12.80 -54.11 38.12
CA GLU A 85 -11.71 -54.96 38.65
C GLU A 85 -10.59 -54.13 39.25
N GLY A 86 -10.20 -53.02 38.62
CA GLY A 86 -9.21 -52.11 39.16
C GLY A 86 -9.60 -51.56 40.54
N PHE A 87 -10.88 -51.24 40.76
CA PHE A 87 -11.35 -50.83 42.08
C PHE A 87 -11.34 -51.98 43.10
N ARG A 88 -11.64 -53.20 42.66
CA ARG A 88 -11.54 -54.40 43.52
C ARG A 88 -10.11 -54.62 43.97
N ASP A 89 -9.15 -54.52 43.05
CA ASP A 89 -7.73 -54.65 43.34
C ASP A 89 -7.23 -53.54 44.25
N TYR A 90 -7.61 -52.28 43.99
CA TYR A 90 -7.32 -51.15 44.88
C TYR A 90 -7.81 -51.39 46.32
N MET A 91 -9.04 -51.85 46.48
CA MET A 91 -9.60 -52.17 47.80
C MET A 91 -8.87 -53.35 48.47
N ALA A 92 -8.49 -54.36 47.69
CA ALA A 92 -7.73 -55.50 48.18
C ALA A 92 -6.32 -55.09 48.66
N ASP A 93 -5.65 -54.16 47.96
CA ASP A 93 -4.36 -53.60 48.35
C ASP A 93 -4.44 -52.78 49.65
N LEU A 94 -5.58 -52.16 49.91
CA LEU A 94 -5.90 -51.54 51.21
C LEU A 94 -6.28 -52.57 52.30
N GLY A 95 -6.35 -53.87 51.97
CA GLY A 95 -6.76 -54.94 52.86
C GLY A 95 -8.25 -54.93 53.22
N LYS A 96 -9.09 -54.31 52.38
CA LYS A 96 -10.54 -54.15 52.55
C LYS A 96 -11.31 -54.98 51.52
N SER A 97 -12.60 -55.20 51.77
CA SER A 97 -13.54 -55.69 50.73
C SER A 97 -14.30 -54.53 50.08
N VAL A 98 -14.83 -54.71 48.87
CA VAL A 98 -15.65 -53.69 48.20
C VAL A 98 -16.88 -53.31 49.01
N ASP A 99 -17.46 -54.24 49.77
CA ASP A 99 -18.60 -53.97 50.67
C ASP A 99 -18.25 -52.98 51.80
N ASP A 100 -16.95 -52.79 52.08
CA ASP A 100 -16.44 -51.84 53.08
C ASP A 100 -16.05 -50.47 52.48
N ALA A 101 -16.24 -50.26 51.16
CA ALA A 101 -15.86 -49.03 50.48
C ALA A 101 -16.64 -47.81 50.99
N THR A 102 -15.94 -46.69 51.12
CA THR A 102 -16.52 -45.38 51.45
C THR A 102 -16.41 -44.42 50.27
N ASP A 103 -17.17 -43.33 50.27
CA ASP A 103 -17.07 -42.27 49.26
C ASP A 103 -15.63 -41.74 49.10
N ALA A 104 -14.85 -41.74 50.18
CA ALA A 104 -13.45 -41.32 50.16
C ALA A 104 -12.52 -42.37 49.51
N ASP A 105 -12.84 -43.66 49.61
CA ASP A 105 -12.09 -44.72 48.92
C ASP A 105 -12.32 -44.61 47.39
N TYR A 106 -13.58 -44.37 46.97
CA TYR A 106 -13.90 -44.13 45.56
C TYR A 106 -13.25 -42.85 45.01
N ASP A 107 -13.27 -41.76 45.77
CA ASP A 107 -12.65 -40.50 45.37
C ASP A 107 -11.12 -40.62 45.23
N ALA A 108 -10.47 -41.33 46.16
CA ALA A 108 -9.04 -41.59 46.10
C ALA A 108 -8.67 -42.44 44.87
N TYR A 109 -9.47 -43.47 44.56
CA TYR A 109 -9.26 -44.29 43.37
C TYR A 109 -9.50 -43.51 42.06
N ALA A 110 -10.52 -42.65 42.02
CA ALA A 110 -10.76 -41.78 40.87
C ALA A 110 -9.57 -40.84 40.60
N LEU A 111 -8.96 -40.28 41.64
CA LEU A 111 -7.75 -39.46 41.51
C LEU A 111 -6.54 -40.27 41.02
N GLU A 112 -6.42 -41.54 41.41
CA GLU A 112 -5.38 -42.45 40.92
C GLU A 112 -5.56 -42.75 39.42
N ILE A 113 -6.80 -43.02 38.97
CA ILE A 113 -7.12 -43.18 37.54
C ILE A 113 -6.76 -41.90 36.77
N ILE A 114 -7.14 -40.73 37.29
CA ILE A 114 -6.84 -39.45 36.63
C ILE A 114 -5.34 -39.22 36.53
N ASP A 115 -4.57 -39.50 37.58
CA ASP A 115 -3.12 -39.36 37.53
C ASP A 115 -2.50 -40.32 36.51
N GLU A 116 -2.85 -41.61 36.58
CA GLU A 116 -2.26 -42.66 35.75
C GLU A 116 -2.63 -42.52 34.27
N TYR A 117 -3.90 -42.30 33.95
CA TYR A 117 -4.39 -42.39 32.58
C TYR A 117 -4.52 -41.04 31.88
N MET A 118 -4.60 -39.92 32.63
CA MET A 118 -4.88 -38.59 32.07
C MET A 118 -3.73 -37.60 32.31
N THR A 119 -3.50 -37.16 33.55
CA THR A 119 -2.58 -36.02 33.80
C THR A 119 -1.10 -36.37 33.67
N SER A 120 -0.70 -37.61 33.99
CA SER A 120 0.70 -38.03 33.88
C SER A 120 1.19 -37.99 32.42
N VAL A 121 0.30 -38.25 31.46
CA VAL A 121 0.56 -38.27 30.02
C VAL A 121 0.11 -37.00 29.28
N GLY A 122 -0.40 -36.01 30.00
CA GLY A 122 -0.72 -34.67 29.45
C GLY A 122 -2.05 -34.57 28.71
N LEU A 123 -3.04 -35.37 29.10
CA LEU A 123 -4.39 -35.37 28.52
C LEU A 123 -5.37 -34.60 29.40
N ASP A 124 -6.55 -34.28 28.86
CA ASP A 124 -7.58 -33.49 29.53
C ASP A 124 -8.89 -34.25 29.74
N GLY A 125 -8.96 -35.52 29.36
CA GLY A 125 -10.17 -36.29 29.53
C GLY A 125 -10.01 -37.80 29.46
N LEU A 126 -11.09 -38.48 29.79
CA LEU A 126 -11.21 -39.93 29.78
C LEU A 126 -12.42 -40.35 28.95
N ASP A 127 -12.31 -41.51 28.33
CA ASP A 127 -13.38 -42.17 27.59
C ASP A 127 -13.60 -43.56 28.19
N ILE A 128 -14.81 -43.83 28.69
CA ILE A 128 -15.15 -45.14 29.24
C ILE A 128 -15.55 -46.06 28.10
N ASP A 129 -14.63 -46.95 27.71
CA ASP A 129 -14.87 -47.96 26.68
C ASP A 129 -15.67 -49.14 27.25
N MET A 130 -16.95 -49.21 26.88
CA MET A 130 -17.93 -50.14 27.43
C MET A 130 -18.57 -51.05 26.38
N GLU A 131 -18.03 -52.27 26.29
CA GLU A 131 -18.48 -53.30 25.36
C GLU A 131 -18.91 -54.62 26.03
N THR A 132 -19.05 -54.63 27.37
CA THR A 132 -19.31 -55.86 28.14
C THR A 132 -20.77 -55.98 28.62
N TYR A 133 -21.09 -57.05 29.37
CA TYR A 133 -22.41 -57.27 29.97
C TYR A 133 -22.29 -57.47 31.49
N PRO A 134 -22.00 -56.39 32.25
CA PRO A 134 -21.75 -56.45 33.68
C PRO A 134 -22.98 -56.91 34.46
N THR A 135 -22.74 -57.52 35.62
CA THR A 135 -23.82 -57.84 36.55
C THR A 135 -24.32 -56.58 37.25
N ASP A 136 -25.50 -56.63 37.86
CA ASP A 136 -26.04 -55.47 38.61
C ASP A 136 -25.09 -55.04 39.77
N ALA A 137 -24.27 -55.96 40.30
CA ALA A 137 -23.26 -55.65 41.31
C ALA A 137 -22.04 -54.91 40.71
N ASP A 138 -21.60 -55.29 39.52
CA ASP A 138 -20.52 -54.60 38.80
C ASP A 138 -20.95 -53.19 38.36
N VAL A 139 -22.21 -53.05 37.91
CA VAL A 139 -22.82 -51.74 37.60
C VAL A 139 -22.83 -50.85 38.84
N ALA A 140 -23.16 -51.37 40.03
CA ALA A 140 -23.13 -50.58 41.25
C ALA A 140 -21.72 -50.09 41.63
N ILE A 141 -20.68 -50.88 41.35
CA ILE A 141 -19.28 -50.49 41.61
C ILE A 141 -18.86 -49.36 40.65
N SER A 142 -19.03 -49.60 39.35
CA SER A 142 -18.68 -48.63 38.30
C SER A 142 -19.48 -47.34 38.42
N ASP A 143 -20.77 -47.38 38.78
CA ASP A 143 -21.58 -46.18 39.05
C ASP A 143 -20.91 -45.27 40.07
N ASN A 144 -20.37 -45.84 41.16
CA ASN A 144 -19.70 -45.07 42.20
C ASN A 144 -18.33 -44.55 41.76
N VAL A 145 -17.55 -45.35 41.01
CA VAL A 145 -16.28 -44.90 40.43
C VAL A 145 -16.50 -43.76 39.43
N ILE A 146 -17.45 -43.92 38.50
CA ILE A 146 -17.80 -42.90 37.49
C ILE A 146 -18.31 -41.62 38.16
N ARG A 147 -19.17 -41.72 39.19
CA ARG A 147 -19.58 -40.54 39.97
C ARG A 147 -18.41 -39.86 40.66
N ALA A 148 -17.45 -40.63 41.19
CA ALA A 148 -16.25 -40.07 41.80
C ALA A 148 -15.37 -39.37 40.76
N LEU A 149 -15.13 -39.97 39.59
CA LEU A 149 -14.44 -39.34 38.46
C LEU A 149 -15.12 -38.03 38.04
N SER A 150 -16.46 -38.03 37.93
CA SER A 150 -17.23 -36.86 37.49
C SER A 150 -17.12 -35.64 38.40
N LYS A 151 -16.66 -35.80 39.65
CA LYS A 151 -16.36 -34.66 40.53
C LYS A 151 -15.13 -33.87 40.07
N HIS A 152 -14.25 -34.53 39.32
CA HIS A 152 -12.94 -34.00 38.93
C HIS A 152 -12.84 -33.74 37.42
N ILE A 153 -13.61 -34.45 36.59
CA ILE A 153 -13.65 -34.28 35.13
C ILE A 153 -15.07 -34.22 34.57
N GLY A 154 -15.23 -33.59 33.40
CA GLY A 154 -16.49 -33.49 32.67
C GLY A 154 -17.50 -32.51 33.31
N PRO A 155 -18.79 -32.60 32.96
CA PRO A 155 -19.81 -31.57 33.22
C PRO A 155 -20.04 -31.22 34.70
N LYS A 156 -19.66 -32.12 35.60
CA LYS A 156 -19.89 -31.99 37.05
C LYS A 156 -18.67 -31.55 37.84
N SER A 157 -17.53 -31.41 37.17
CA SER A 157 -16.30 -30.95 37.80
C SER A 157 -16.32 -29.45 38.09
N ASP A 158 -15.34 -28.99 38.87
CA ASP A 158 -15.10 -27.55 39.06
C ASP A 158 -14.49 -26.88 37.79
N ASN A 159 -14.20 -27.64 36.73
CA ASN A 159 -13.63 -27.18 35.47
C ASN A 159 -14.29 -27.87 34.24
N PRO A 160 -15.60 -27.67 34.03
CA PRO A 160 -16.37 -28.40 33.03
C PRO A 160 -15.95 -28.09 31.58
N ASP A 161 -15.43 -26.90 31.30
CA ASP A 161 -14.95 -26.53 29.96
C ASP A 161 -13.48 -26.94 29.73
N GLY A 162 -12.75 -27.23 30.81
CA GLY A 162 -11.34 -27.58 30.76
C GLY A 162 -11.08 -29.07 30.57
N THR A 163 -12.01 -29.93 30.98
CA THR A 163 -11.86 -31.40 30.93
C THR A 163 -13.00 -32.05 30.16
N MET A 164 -12.83 -33.31 29.74
CA MET A 164 -13.85 -34.04 28.99
C MET A 164 -14.06 -35.45 29.55
N PHE A 165 -15.30 -35.90 29.61
CA PHE A 165 -15.65 -37.26 30.03
C PHE A 165 -16.63 -37.90 29.04
N LEU A 166 -16.16 -38.93 28.35
CA LEU A 166 -16.90 -39.63 27.29
C LEU A 166 -17.33 -41.03 27.74
N TYR A 167 -18.40 -41.52 27.11
CA TYR A 167 -18.86 -42.88 27.23
C TYR A 167 -18.91 -43.52 25.84
N ASP A 168 -17.96 -44.42 25.56
CA ASP A 168 -17.88 -45.16 24.30
C ASP A 168 -18.55 -46.54 24.44
N THR A 169 -19.35 -46.92 23.44
CA THR A 169 -20.06 -48.20 23.46
C THR A 169 -20.55 -48.63 22.09
N ASN A 170 -20.69 -49.95 21.90
CA ASN A 170 -21.35 -50.54 20.74
C ASN A 170 -22.75 -51.12 21.07
N GLY A 171 -23.16 -51.04 22.34
CA GLY A 171 -24.31 -51.77 22.88
C GLY A 171 -25.58 -50.94 23.07
N SER A 172 -26.74 -51.60 22.97
CA SER A 172 -28.05 -51.06 23.34
C SER A 172 -28.44 -51.35 24.79
N ASN A 173 -27.61 -52.08 25.54
CA ASN A 173 -27.81 -52.29 26.97
C ASN A 173 -27.43 -51.02 27.74
N THR A 174 -28.38 -50.13 27.95
CA THR A 174 -28.16 -48.84 28.62
C THR A 174 -28.03 -48.94 30.14
N LYS A 175 -28.16 -50.12 30.76
CA LYS A 175 -28.06 -50.26 32.23
C LYS A 175 -26.77 -49.67 32.84
N PRO A 176 -25.57 -49.90 32.30
CA PRO A 176 -24.31 -49.38 32.84
C PRO A 176 -24.15 -47.86 32.64
N PHE A 177 -25.02 -47.25 31.81
CA PHE A 177 -25.01 -45.82 31.50
C PHE A 177 -26.12 -45.06 32.24
N ALA A 178 -27.31 -45.66 32.36
CA ALA A 178 -28.55 -44.99 32.76
C ALA A 178 -28.47 -44.21 34.09
N ASN A 179 -27.72 -44.73 35.07
CA ASN A 179 -27.59 -44.09 36.38
C ASN A 179 -26.56 -42.94 36.39
N VAL A 180 -25.63 -42.93 35.44
CA VAL A 180 -24.47 -42.03 35.39
C VAL A 180 -24.45 -41.17 34.12
N ALA A 181 -25.51 -41.18 33.32
CA ALA A 181 -25.59 -40.44 32.06
C ALA A 181 -25.28 -38.94 32.21
N ASP A 182 -25.67 -38.34 33.34
CA ASP A 182 -25.43 -36.94 33.65
C ASP A 182 -23.96 -36.62 34.02
N CYS A 183 -23.10 -37.63 34.10
CA CYS A 183 -21.65 -37.47 34.30
C CYS A 183 -20.87 -37.24 33.00
N PHE A 184 -21.47 -37.47 31.83
CA PHE A 184 -20.76 -37.49 30.55
C PHE A 184 -21.09 -36.29 29.66
N ASP A 185 -20.09 -35.84 28.90
CA ASP A 185 -20.23 -34.82 27.87
C ASP A 185 -20.98 -35.39 26.66
N TYR A 186 -20.48 -36.51 26.13
CA TYR A 186 -21.00 -37.19 24.93
C TYR A 186 -21.02 -38.71 25.10
N VAL A 187 -21.88 -39.36 24.30
CA VAL A 187 -21.85 -40.81 24.05
C VAL A 187 -21.25 -41.06 22.67
N ALA A 188 -20.09 -41.70 22.62
CA ALA A 188 -19.52 -42.22 21.39
C ALA A 188 -20.13 -43.60 21.11
N TYR A 189 -20.89 -43.72 20.01
CA TYR A 189 -21.56 -44.98 19.67
C TYR A 189 -20.93 -45.65 18.46
N GLN A 190 -20.21 -46.75 18.69
CA GLN A 190 -19.59 -47.53 17.63
C GLN A 190 -20.66 -48.30 16.82
N GLN A 191 -20.73 -48.01 15.52
CA GLN A 191 -21.71 -48.63 14.62
C GLN A 191 -21.11 -49.16 13.32
N TYR A 192 -19.86 -49.62 13.39
CA TYR A 192 -19.06 -50.05 12.25
C TYR A 192 -19.83 -51.00 11.32
N GLY A 193 -19.70 -50.77 10.01
CA GLY A 193 -20.36 -51.56 8.96
C GLY A 193 -21.88 -51.42 8.88
N SER A 194 -22.45 -50.35 9.45
CA SER A 194 -23.91 -50.13 9.50
C SER A 194 -24.30 -48.76 8.94
N THR A 195 -25.56 -48.65 8.53
CA THR A 195 -26.17 -47.40 8.02
C THR A 195 -26.86 -46.61 9.14
N SER A 196 -27.33 -45.40 8.79
CA SER A 196 -28.08 -44.46 9.64
C SER A 196 -29.31 -45.07 10.32
N SER A 197 -29.85 -46.16 9.80
CA SER A 197 -30.93 -46.92 10.45
C SER A 197 -30.52 -47.46 11.83
N ARG A 198 -29.25 -47.87 12.02
CA ARG A 198 -28.73 -48.29 13.33
C ARG A 198 -28.53 -47.09 14.25
N THR A 199 -28.02 -45.97 13.72
CA THR A 199 -27.91 -44.71 14.47
C THR A 199 -29.25 -44.28 15.03
N ALA A 200 -30.30 -44.25 14.20
CA ALA A 200 -31.65 -43.86 14.61
C ALA A 200 -32.19 -44.72 15.77
N GLY A 201 -31.99 -46.04 15.71
CA GLY A 201 -32.39 -46.95 16.78
C GLY A 201 -31.61 -46.72 18.08
N ALA A 202 -30.29 -46.50 17.98
CA ALA A 202 -29.47 -46.21 19.15
C ALA A 202 -29.84 -44.85 19.78
N VAL A 203 -30.08 -43.82 18.97
CA VAL A 203 -30.57 -42.52 19.48
C VAL A 203 -31.90 -42.69 20.23
N GLU A 204 -32.82 -43.53 19.74
CA GLU A 204 -34.07 -43.83 20.44
C GLU A 204 -33.81 -44.50 21.80
N ASP A 205 -32.93 -45.50 21.85
CA ASP A 205 -32.57 -46.24 23.08
C ASP A 205 -31.94 -45.32 24.16
N TYR A 206 -31.15 -44.32 23.75
CA TYR A 206 -30.42 -43.41 24.65
C TYR A 206 -31.18 -42.11 24.99
N SER A 207 -32.21 -41.76 24.20
CA SER A 207 -33.02 -40.55 24.40
C SER A 207 -33.64 -40.33 25.79
N PRO A 208 -33.93 -41.35 26.62
CA PRO A 208 -34.40 -41.12 27.99
C PRO A 208 -33.34 -40.55 28.92
N TYR A 209 -32.06 -40.62 28.55
CA TYR A 209 -30.92 -40.31 29.44
C TYR A 209 -30.03 -39.18 28.93
N ILE A 210 -29.91 -39.01 27.60
CA ILE A 210 -29.05 -38.01 26.98
C ILE A 210 -29.72 -37.42 25.72
N GLY A 211 -29.43 -36.15 25.43
CA GLY A 211 -29.91 -35.47 24.22
C GLY A 211 -29.20 -35.98 22.95
N ALA A 212 -29.87 -35.86 21.81
CA ALA A 212 -29.33 -36.25 20.50
C ALA A 212 -28.09 -35.41 20.13
N ASP A 213 -28.04 -34.14 20.57
CA ASP A 213 -26.93 -33.20 20.46
C ASP A 213 -25.66 -33.64 21.22
N LYS A 214 -25.73 -34.72 21.98
CA LYS A 214 -24.61 -35.34 22.69
C LYS A 214 -24.30 -36.76 22.23
N PHE A 215 -24.98 -37.24 21.19
CA PHE A 215 -24.81 -38.57 20.64
C PHE A 215 -23.90 -38.51 19.41
N VAL A 216 -22.81 -39.29 19.41
CA VAL A 216 -21.74 -39.23 18.40
C VAL A 216 -21.55 -40.63 17.79
N PRO A 217 -22.27 -40.97 16.69
CA PRO A 217 -22.04 -42.23 15.98
C PRO A 217 -20.64 -42.33 15.39
N GLY A 218 -20.08 -43.54 15.30
CA GLY A 218 -18.79 -43.75 14.66
C GLY A 218 -18.66 -44.97 13.76
N LEU A 219 -17.73 -44.81 12.83
CA LEU A 219 -17.36 -45.75 11.77
C LEU A 219 -15.87 -46.10 11.87
N ALA A 220 -15.41 -47.11 11.14
CA ALA A 220 -14.04 -47.58 11.21
C ALA A 220 -13.38 -47.72 9.84
N PHE A 221 -12.13 -47.30 9.73
CA PHE A 221 -11.29 -47.61 8.57
C PHE A 221 -10.74 -49.05 8.63
N PRO A 222 -10.34 -49.63 7.49
CA PRO A 222 -9.69 -50.94 7.42
C PRO A 222 -8.35 -51.02 8.19
N GLU A 223 -8.34 -51.75 9.30
CA GLU A 223 -7.10 -52.06 10.02
C GLU A 223 -6.26 -53.11 9.28
N GLU A 224 -4.95 -52.91 9.28
CA GLU A 224 -3.96 -53.87 8.82
C GLU A 224 -4.02 -55.16 9.67
N GLY A 225 -4.04 -56.32 9.02
CA GLY A 225 -4.03 -57.61 9.70
C GLY A 225 -5.30 -58.03 10.49
N ASP A 226 -6.32 -57.18 10.64
CA ASP A 226 -7.53 -57.50 11.42
C ASP A 226 -8.64 -58.16 10.59
N GLY A 227 -9.14 -59.34 10.99
CA GLY A 227 -10.14 -60.10 10.25
C GLY A 227 -11.52 -59.43 10.06
N ASN A 228 -11.83 -58.34 10.78
CA ASN A 228 -13.10 -57.64 10.64
C ASN A 228 -13.19 -56.85 9.32
N ARG A 229 -14.40 -56.77 8.75
CA ARG A 229 -14.66 -56.18 7.44
C ARG A 229 -15.91 -55.32 7.48
N TRP A 230 -15.73 -54.02 7.73
CA TRP A 230 -16.80 -53.04 7.94
C TRP A 230 -17.26 -52.39 6.64
N TYR A 231 -16.34 -52.12 5.71
CA TYR A 231 -16.62 -51.48 4.40
C TYR A 231 -17.21 -50.05 4.49
N ASP A 232 -16.86 -49.30 5.55
CA ASP A 232 -17.43 -47.97 5.80
C ASP A 232 -16.98 -46.89 4.80
N ALA A 233 -15.77 -47.04 4.23
CA ALA A 233 -15.19 -46.15 3.23
C ALA A 233 -15.06 -46.85 1.87
N THR A 234 -16.16 -46.90 1.11
CA THR A 234 -16.21 -47.56 -0.21
C THR A 234 -16.68 -46.57 -1.28
N GLU A 235 -15.98 -46.48 -2.41
CA GLU A 235 -16.46 -45.68 -3.55
C GLU A 235 -17.57 -46.42 -4.33
N PRO A 236 -18.58 -45.70 -4.89
CA PRO A 236 -18.75 -44.24 -4.90
C PRO A 236 -19.03 -43.63 -3.51
N TYR A 237 -18.50 -42.44 -3.23
CA TYR A 237 -18.61 -41.79 -1.90
C TYR A 237 -20.05 -41.70 -1.39
N GLU A 238 -20.99 -41.33 -2.25
CA GLU A 238 -22.42 -41.18 -1.92
C GLU A 238 -23.10 -42.51 -1.55
N ASP A 239 -22.49 -43.65 -1.87
CA ASP A 239 -22.97 -44.99 -1.49
C ASP A 239 -22.30 -45.52 -0.20
N SER A 240 -21.34 -44.78 0.36
CA SER A 240 -20.57 -45.19 1.55
C SER A 240 -21.33 -44.97 2.85
N HIS A 241 -21.00 -45.75 3.88
CA HIS A 241 -21.52 -45.49 5.23
C HIS A 241 -21.03 -44.14 5.77
N ILE A 242 -19.81 -43.71 5.43
CA ILE A 242 -19.30 -42.40 5.83
C ILE A 242 -20.22 -41.27 5.36
N TYR A 243 -20.62 -41.27 4.09
CA TYR A 243 -21.55 -40.25 3.58
C TYR A 243 -22.93 -40.32 4.24
N ASP A 244 -23.49 -41.53 4.37
CA ASP A 244 -24.81 -41.75 5.01
C ASP A 244 -24.82 -41.22 6.45
N ILE A 245 -23.78 -41.53 7.24
CA ILE A 245 -23.71 -41.11 8.64
C ILE A 245 -23.37 -39.61 8.77
N ALA A 246 -22.43 -39.08 7.98
CA ALA A 246 -22.11 -37.65 8.01
C ALA A 246 -23.34 -36.80 7.65
N SER A 247 -24.08 -37.19 6.60
CA SER A 247 -25.35 -36.56 6.22
C SER A 247 -26.40 -36.69 7.33
N TYR A 248 -26.53 -37.87 7.94
CA TYR A 248 -27.49 -38.10 9.01
C TYR A 248 -27.20 -37.24 10.25
N VAL A 249 -25.93 -37.08 10.61
CA VAL A 249 -25.49 -36.21 11.72
C VAL A 249 -25.90 -34.77 11.47
N ARG A 250 -25.62 -34.24 10.27
CA ARG A 250 -26.02 -32.90 9.85
C ARG A 250 -27.56 -32.74 9.90
N ASP A 251 -28.28 -33.67 9.30
CA ASP A 251 -29.73 -33.54 9.10
C ASP A 251 -30.57 -33.74 10.38
N ASN A 252 -29.95 -34.27 11.46
CA ASN A 252 -30.64 -34.59 12.72
C ASN A 252 -30.02 -33.91 13.94
N ASP A 253 -29.13 -32.91 13.74
CA ASP A 253 -28.49 -32.13 14.81
C ASP A 253 -27.83 -33.02 15.90
N LEU A 254 -27.15 -34.09 15.47
CA LEU A 254 -26.41 -34.95 16.41
C LEU A 254 -25.14 -34.26 16.92
N GLY A 255 -24.57 -34.77 18.01
CA GLY A 255 -23.36 -34.20 18.63
C GLY A 255 -22.08 -34.28 17.78
N GLY A 256 -22.14 -34.94 16.62
CA GLY A 256 -21.03 -35.11 15.68
C GLY A 256 -20.91 -36.55 15.21
N MET A 257 -19.75 -36.92 14.65
CA MET A 257 -19.39 -38.32 14.41
C MET A 257 -17.94 -38.61 14.80
N PHE A 258 -17.57 -39.89 14.84
CA PHE A 258 -16.17 -40.29 14.95
C PHE A 258 -15.72 -41.33 13.93
N LEU A 259 -14.41 -41.34 13.68
CA LEU A 259 -13.75 -42.32 12.84
C LEU A 259 -12.66 -43.03 13.63
N TYR A 260 -12.73 -44.36 13.65
CA TYR A 260 -11.74 -45.23 14.26
C TYR A 260 -10.64 -45.63 13.25
N ALA A 261 -9.41 -45.76 13.75
CA ALA A 261 -8.19 -46.01 12.98
C ALA A 261 -7.89 -44.91 11.94
N LEU A 262 -7.81 -43.64 12.38
CA LEU A 262 -7.54 -42.49 11.50
C LEU A 262 -6.33 -42.68 10.58
N ASP A 263 -5.29 -43.34 11.08
CA ASP A 263 -4.05 -43.63 10.34
C ASP A 263 -4.26 -44.53 9.11
N ARG A 264 -5.47 -45.10 8.94
CA ARG A 264 -5.88 -46.00 7.87
C ARG A 264 -6.90 -45.38 6.91
N ASP A 265 -7.10 -44.07 6.95
CA ASP A 265 -7.96 -43.37 6.00
C ASP A 265 -7.58 -43.71 4.54
N GLY A 266 -8.57 -44.01 3.71
CA GLY A 266 -8.40 -44.36 2.30
C GLY A 266 -7.81 -45.75 2.04
N ARG A 267 -7.46 -46.51 3.08
CA ARG A 267 -6.96 -47.88 2.93
C ARG A 267 -8.09 -48.86 2.69
N THR A 268 -7.76 -49.98 2.06
CA THR A 268 -8.68 -51.06 1.73
C THR A 268 -8.31 -52.36 2.45
N TYR A 269 -9.08 -53.43 2.20
CA TYR A 269 -8.76 -54.78 2.68
C TYR A 269 -7.93 -55.59 1.67
N GLU A 270 -7.46 -54.96 0.59
CA GLU A 270 -6.64 -55.60 -0.41
C GLU A 270 -5.24 -55.91 0.12
N PRO A 271 -4.52 -56.90 -0.45
CA PRO A 271 -3.25 -57.39 0.11
C PRO A 271 -2.17 -56.34 0.36
N GLU A 272 -2.15 -55.26 -0.43
CA GLU A 272 -1.19 -54.17 -0.25
C GLU A 272 -1.45 -53.45 1.08
N ASP A 273 -2.61 -52.81 1.20
CA ASP A 273 -3.01 -52.09 2.42
C ASP A 273 -3.10 -53.03 3.62
N TRP A 274 -3.49 -54.29 3.42
CA TRP A 274 -3.66 -55.28 4.48
C TRP A 274 -2.35 -55.66 5.18
N ASN A 275 -1.27 -55.78 4.40
CA ASN A 275 0.04 -56.23 4.90
C ASN A 275 1.03 -55.09 5.11
N HIS A 276 0.68 -53.86 4.71
CA HIS A 276 1.58 -52.73 4.74
C HIS A 276 0.98 -51.50 5.41
N ILE A 277 1.87 -50.72 6.03
CA ILE A 277 1.56 -49.36 6.47
C ILE A 277 1.83 -48.42 5.29
N VAL A 278 0.75 -47.90 4.72
CA VAL A 278 0.79 -47.01 3.55
C VAL A 278 0.33 -45.62 3.99
N PRO A 279 1.05 -44.54 3.62
CA PRO A 279 0.64 -43.17 3.91
C PRO A 279 -0.76 -42.83 3.37
N SER A 280 -1.43 -41.87 4.00
CA SER A 280 -2.74 -41.38 3.59
C SER A 280 -2.81 -39.86 3.55
N ASN A 281 -3.63 -39.34 2.64
CA ASN A 281 -3.92 -37.91 2.51
C ASN A 281 -5.13 -37.47 3.36
N LEU A 282 -5.73 -38.42 4.11
CA LEU A 282 -6.90 -38.24 4.98
C LEU A 282 -8.16 -37.73 4.25
N LEU A 283 -8.30 -38.07 2.97
CA LEU A 283 -9.40 -37.63 2.10
C LEU A 283 -10.79 -37.93 2.70
N TRP A 284 -11.00 -39.14 3.22
CA TRP A 284 -12.32 -39.54 3.71
C TRP A 284 -12.71 -38.79 4.99
N THR A 285 -11.77 -38.65 5.92
CA THR A 285 -11.96 -37.92 7.17
C THR A 285 -12.22 -36.44 6.91
N LYS A 286 -11.40 -35.79 6.08
CA LYS A 286 -11.59 -34.38 5.70
C LYS A 286 -12.95 -34.15 5.03
N THR A 287 -13.38 -35.10 4.20
CA THR A 287 -14.69 -35.01 3.52
C THR A 287 -15.84 -35.25 4.50
N ALA A 288 -15.73 -36.21 5.42
CA ALA A 288 -16.75 -36.46 6.44
C ALA A 288 -16.95 -35.25 7.38
N ILE A 289 -15.85 -34.58 7.74
CA ILE A 289 -15.90 -33.32 8.49
C ILE A 289 -16.69 -32.27 7.70
N ALA A 290 -16.31 -32.04 6.43
CA ALA A 290 -17.00 -31.07 5.57
C ALA A 290 -18.50 -31.38 5.41
N GLU A 291 -18.87 -32.64 5.19
CA GLU A 291 -20.26 -33.07 5.01
C GLU A 291 -21.08 -32.90 6.30
N SER A 292 -20.55 -33.36 7.45
CA SER A 292 -21.25 -33.28 8.74
C SER A 292 -21.36 -31.84 9.27
N GLN A 293 -20.50 -30.93 8.83
CA GLN A 293 -20.52 -29.50 9.18
C GLN A 293 -21.25 -28.62 8.15
N ASP A 294 -22.00 -29.22 7.22
CA ASP A 294 -22.78 -28.51 6.20
C ASP A 294 -21.95 -27.58 5.29
N MET A 295 -20.72 -28.00 4.94
CA MET A 295 -19.91 -27.27 3.97
C MET A 295 -20.59 -27.33 2.60
N THR A 296 -20.84 -26.15 2.01
CA THR A 296 -21.44 -26.07 0.68
C THR A 296 -20.45 -26.41 -0.43
N MET A 297 -20.96 -26.86 -1.58
CA MET A 297 -20.16 -27.08 -2.78
C MET A 297 -19.39 -25.83 -3.23
N ASP A 298 -20.00 -24.64 -3.09
CA ASP A 298 -19.35 -23.39 -3.48
C ASP A 298 -18.18 -23.05 -2.56
N GLN A 299 -18.33 -23.24 -1.24
CA GLN A 299 -17.24 -23.09 -0.27
C GLN A 299 -16.11 -24.08 -0.53
N ALA A 300 -16.43 -25.36 -0.75
CA ALA A 300 -15.43 -26.38 -1.02
C ALA A 300 -14.64 -26.08 -2.31
N LYS A 301 -15.33 -25.66 -3.38
CA LYS A 301 -14.67 -25.27 -4.64
C LYS A 301 -13.84 -24.00 -4.48
N ALA A 302 -14.30 -23.02 -3.72
CA ALA A 302 -13.53 -21.82 -3.43
C ALA A 302 -12.26 -22.16 -2.65
N ALA A 303 -12.37 -22.99 -1.61
CA ALA A 303 -11.26 -23.44 -0.78
C ALA A 303 -10.22 -24.18 -1.62
N ALA A 304 -10.65 -25.15 -2.43
CA ALA A 304 -9.76 -25.89 -3.31
C ALA A 304 -9.01 -24.99 -4.29
N ASN A 305 -9.70 -24.03 -4.93
CA ASN A 305 -9.04 -23.12 -5.87
C ASN A 305 -8.08 -22.15 -5.16
N HIS A 306 -8.48 -21.59 -4.01
CA HIS A 306 -7.61 -20.73 -3.22
C HIS A 306 -6.33 -21.44 -2.78
N TYR A 307 -6.43 -22.70 -2.32
CA TYR A 307 -5.25 -23.51 -2.01
C TYR A 307 -4.36 -23.74 -3.23
N ILE A 308 -4.96 -24.10 -4.37
CA ILE A 308 -4.22 -24.30 -5.62
C ILE A 308 -3.49 -23.03 -6.04
N ASP A 309 -4.16 -21.88 -5.99
CA ASP A 309 -3.59 -20.58 -6.37
C ASP A 309 -2.38 -20.24 -5.50
N ARG A 310 -2.54 -20.39 -4.19
CA ARG A 310 -1.50 -20.13 -3.20
C ARG A 310 -0.28 -21.03 -3.37
N MET A 311 -0.50 -22.34 -3.46
CA MET A 311 0.59 -23.30 -3.68
C MET A 311 1.23 -23.20 -5.07
N SER A 312 0.58 -22.53 -6.03
CA SER A 312 1.16 -22.32 -7.37
C SER A 312 2.18 -21.18 -7.41
N LEU A 313 2.37 -20.42 -6.31
CA LEU A 313 3.34 -19.33 -6.23
C LEU A 313 4.80 -19.81 -6.09
N THR A 314 5.02 -21.04 -5.64
CA THR A 314 6.37 -21.62 -5.50
C THR A 314 6.87 -22.17 -6.85
N GLU A 315 8.17 -22.02 -7.15
CA GLU A 315 8.77 -22.49 -8.43
C GLU A 315 8.61 -24.01 -8.67
N ASN A 316 8.37 -24.78 -7.61
CA ASN A 316 8.12 -26.22 -7.67
C ASN A 316 6.62 -26.60 -7.55
N GLY A 317 5.70 -25.63 -7.43
CA GLY A 317 4.31 -25.86 -7.01
C GLY A 317 4.23 -26.47 -5.60
N ALA A 318 3.04 -26.94 -5.20
CA ALA A 318 2.96 -27.95 -4.14
C ALA A 318 3.83 -29.13 -4.59
N ASP A 319 4.92 -29.40 -3.87
CA ASP A 319 5.97 -30.36 -4.23
C ASP A 319 5.42 -31.56 -5.01
N GLY A 320 5.72 -31.65 -6.31
CA GLY A 320 5.06 -32.53 -7.28
C GLY A 320 4.74 -33.94 -6.76
N ILE A 321 3.44 -34.16 -6.47
CA ILE A 321 2.90 -35.42 -5.97
C ILE A 321 2.34 -36.25 -7.14
N GLY A 322 1.37 -35.72 -7.91
CA GLY A 322 0.82 -36.42 -9.08
C GLY A 322 0.08 -35.58 -10.14
N LEU A 323 -0.44 -34.40 -9.79
CA LEU A 323 -1.21 -33.52 -10.68
C LEU A 323 -0.65 -32.09 -10.73
N ASN A 324 -0.81 -31.42 -11.88
CA ASN A 324 -0.53 -29.98 -11.99
C ASN A 324 -1.77 -29.13 -11.64
N ALA A 325 -1.55 -27.85 -11.35
CA ALA A 325 -2.60 -26.91 -10.94
C ALA A 325 -3.76 -26.81 -11.94
N GLU A 326 -3.49 -26.77 -13.24
CA GLU A 326 -4.54 -26.67 -14.27
C GLU A 326 -5.47 -27.90 -14.27
N THR A 327 -4.89 -29.09 -14.13
CA THR A 327 -5.63 -30.35 -14.07
C THR A 327 -6.46 -30.43 -12.80
N ALA A 328 -5.90 -30.01 -11.66
CA ALA A 328 -6.63 -29.94 -10.39
C ALA A 328 -7.83 -28.97 -10.48
N ARG A 329 -7.64 -27.74 -11.00
CA ARG A 329 -8.74 -26.78 -11.21
C ARG A 329 -9.82 -27.33 -12.15
N ALA A 330 -9.43 -28.02 -13.22
CA ALA A 330 -10.38 -28.64 -14.13
C ALA A 330 -11.21 -29.75 -13.46
N ALA A 331 -10.59 -30.55 -12.59
CA ALA A 331 -11.27 -31.56 -11.80
C ALA A 331 -12.20 -30.95 -10.74
N VAL A 332 -11.75 -29.92 -10.00
CA VAL A 332 -12.58 -29.15 -9.05
C VAL A 332 -13.82 -28.59 -9.74
N LYS A 333 -13.68 -28.05 -10.95
CA LYS A 333 -14.82 -27.52 -11.72
C LYS A 333 -15.85 -28.60 -12.07
N GLN A 334 -15.38 -29.79 -12.42
CA GLN A 334 -16.21 -30.93 -12.83
C GLN A 334 -16.85 -31.68 -11.65
N ALA A 335 -16.26 -31.55 -10.46
CA ALA A 335 -16.74 -32.21 -9.25
C ALA A 335 -18.20 -31.89 -8.94
N THR A 336 -18.93 -32.94 -8.55
CA THR A 336 -20.37 -32.95 -8.31
C THR A 336 -20.75 -33.11 -6.85
N ASN A 337 -19.80 -33.53 -5.99
CA ASN A 337 -19.93 -33.59 -4.53
C ASN A 337 -18.62 -33.19 -3.82
N LEU A 338 -18.67 -33.06 -2.49
CA LEU A 338 -17.52 -32.62 -1.66
C LEU A 338 -16.32 -33.55 -1.79
N TYR A 339 -16.56 -34.86 -1.88
CA TYR A 339 -15.51 -35.86 -2.04
C TYR A 339 -14.73 -35.65 -3.34
N GLU A 340 -15.43 -35.45 -4.46
CA GLU A 340 -14.78 -35.18 -5.75
C GLU A 340 -13.98 -33.87 -5.75
N VAL A 341 -14.45 -32.84 -5.03
CA VAL A 341 -13.69 -31.59 -4.87
C VAL A 341 -12.40 -31.83 -4.09
N ASN A 342 -12.48 -32.50 -2.95
CA ASN A 342 -11.31 -32.79 -2.12
C ASN A 342 -10.34 -33.74 -2.83
N LYS A 343 -10.85 -34.77 -3.51
CA LYS A 343 -10.07 -35.73 -4.32
C LYS A 343 -9.36 -35.06 -5.50
N ALA A 344 -9.93 -34.00 -6.06
CA ALA A 344 -9.28 -33.24 -7.13
C ALA A 344 -7.96 -32.56 -6.68
N VAL A 345 -7.82 -32.27 -5.39
CA VAL A 345 -6.60 -31.68 -4.81
C VAL A 345 -5.74 -32.73 -4.12
N LEU A 346 -6.32 -33.61 -3.32
CA LEU A 346 -5.60 -34.62 -2.53
C LEU A 346 -5.20 -35.86 -3.33
N GLY A 347 -5.88 -36.15 -4.44
CA GLY A 347 -5.76 -37.43 -5.13
C GLY A 347 -6.59 -38.54 -4.46
N GLY A 348 -6.70 -39.69 -5.13
CA GLY A 348 -7.35 -40.88 -4.54
C GLY A 348 -6.44 -41.60 -3.54
N ASP A 349 -5.13 -41.41 -3.68
CA ASP A 349 -4.09 -41.91 -2.78
C ASP A 349 -3.04 -40.81 -2.54
N TYR A 350 -2.14 -41.03 -1.57
CA TYR A 350 -1.12 -40.10 -1.11
C TYR A 350 -0.29 -39.52 -2.26
N ASP A 351 0.14 -40.32 -3.23
CA ASP A 351 1.01 -39.81 -4.31
C ASP A 351 0.24 -39.42 -5.60
N GLU A 352 -1.08 -39.23 -5.55
CA GLU A 352 -1.88 -38.99 -6.76
C GLU A 352 -2.33 -37.53 -6.94
N GLY A 353 -2.34 -36.74 -5.87
CA GLY A 353 -2.94 -35.41 -5.84
C GLY A 353 -2.09 -34.28 -6.42
N PHE A 354 -2.66 -33.08 -6.35
CA PHE A 354 -1.90 -31.83 -6.41
C PHE A 354 -1.11 -31.61 -5.10
N SER A 355 -1.69 -31.93 -3.95
CA SER A 355 -1.01 -31.86 -2.64
C SER A 355 -1.70 -32.69 -1.56
N ASN A 356 -0.91 -33.28 -0.66
CA ASN A 356 -1.41 -33.98 0.53
C ASN A 356 -1.67 -33.07 1.73
N THR A 357 -1.17 -31.85 1.70
CA THR A 357 -1.30 -30.91 2.83
C THR A 357 -2.58 -30.08 2.76
N TYR A 358 -3.38 -30.21 1.69
CA TYR A 358 -4.68 -29.55 1.57
C TYR A 358 -5.63 -30.02 2.67
N ASP A 359 -6.26 -29.06 3.36
CA ASP A 359 -7.31 -29.30 4.34
C ASP A 359 -8.47 -28.33 4.05
N PRO A 360 -9.64 -28.82 3.61
CA PRO A 360 -10.72 -27.95 3.15
C PRO A 360 -11.27 -27.07 4.29
N THR A 361 -11.34 -27.60 5.51
CA THR A 361 -11.87 -26.86 6.67
C THR A 361 -10.94 -25.72 7.06
N LEU A 362 -9.64 -26.00 7.07
CA LEU A 362 -8.63 -24.95 7.29
C LEU A 362 -8.70 -23.87 6.22
N GLU A 363 -8.77 -24.29 4.95
CA GLU A 363 -8.69 -23.36 3.83
C GLU A 363 -9.92 -22.46 3.72
N VAL A 364 -11.10 -22.94 4.12
CA VAL A 364 -12.29 -22.09 4.29
C VAL A 364 -12.04 -20.97 5.32
N GLY A 365 -11.28 -21.23 6.38
CA GLY A 365 -10.86 -20.20 7.33
C GLY A 365 -9.91 -19.17 6.71
N LEU A 366 -8.95 -19.63 5.90
CA LEU A 366 -7.97 -18.78 5.23
C LEU A 366 -8.57 -17.92 4.11
N LEU A 367 -9.60 -18.42 3.42
CA LEU A 367 -10.39 -17.65 2.44
C LEU A 367 -10.98 -16.35 3.00
N GLY A 368 -11.18 -16.27 4.32
CA GLY A 368 -11.68 -15.06 4.98
C GLY A 368 -10.64 -13.94 5.12
N ILE A 369 -9.37 -14.21 4.78
CA ILE A 369 -8.28 -13.24 4.85
C ILE A 369 -8.04 -12.66 3.44
N ASP A 370 -8.15 -11.34 3.29
CA ASP A 370 -7.90 -10.68 2.01
C ASP A 370 -6.40 -10.67 1.69
N THR A 371 -6.02 -11.36 0.61
CA THR A 371 -4.65 -11.49 0.11
C THR A 371 -4.45 -10.78 -1.23
N THR A 372 -5.44 -10.00 -1.68
CA THR A 372 -5.44 -9.38 -3.02
C THR A 372 -4.22 -8.46 -3.19
N ALA A 373 -4.04 -7.52 -2.25
CA ALA A 373 -2.92 -6.57 -2.29
C ALA A 373 -1.56 -7.29 -2.26
N LEU A 374 -1.39 -8.30 -1.41
CA LEU A 374 -0.15 -9.07 -1.35
C LEU A 374 0.14 -9.78 -2.67
N THR A 375 -0.88 -10.39 -3.28
CA THR A 375 -0.75 -11.12 -4.54
C THR A 375 -0.41 -10.18 -5.69
N ASP A 376 -1.00 -8.99 -5.73
CA ASP A 376 -0.65 -7.94 -6.69
C ASP A 376 0.81 -7.49 -6.53
N GLN A 377 1.29 -7.35 -5.29
CA GLN A 377 2.70 -7.02 -5.02
C GLN A 377 3.66 -8.15 -5.41
N ILE A 378 3.29 -9.42 -5.18
CA ILE A 378 4.08 -10.58 -5.64
C ILE A 378 4.21 -10.56 -7.17
N ALA A 379 3.12 -10.29 -7.88
CA ALA A 379 3.16 -10.17 -9.34
C ALA A 379 4.03 -8.98 -9.81
N ALA A 380 3.97 -7.84 -9.12
CA ALA A 380 4.83 -6.69 -9.40
C ALA A 380 6.32 -7.02 -9.16
N ALA A 381 6.63 -7.71 -8.06
CA ALA A 381 7.98 -8.19 -7.77
C ALA A 381 8.49 -9.16 -8.84
N ASP A 382 7.67 -10.11 -9.30
CA ASP A 382 8.06 -11.06 -10.36
C ASP A 382 8.39 -10.36 -11.68
N ASN A 383 7.63 -9.32 -12.03
CA ASN A 383 7.94 -8.48 -13.19
C ASN A 383 9.30 -7.76 -13.03
N ILE A 384 9.60 -7.25 -11.83
CA ILE A 384 10.90 -6.63 -11.52
C ILE A 384 12.04 -7.65 -11.62
N LEU A 385 11.87 -8.83 -11.04
CA LEU A 385 12.91 -9.86 -10.99
C LEU A 385 13.22 -10.43 -12.38
N SER A 386 12.21 -10.55 -13.24
CA SER A 386 12.34 -11.05 -14.62
C SER A 386 12.88 -10.03 -15.63
N GLY A 387 12.78 -8.72 -15.37
CA GLY A 387 13.25 -7.67 -16.28
C GLY A 387 14.76 -7.42 -16.23
N ASP A 388 15.41 -7.17 -17.36
CA ASP A 388 16.88 -6.96 -17.44
C ASP A 388 17.36 -5.56 -16.99
N ALA A 389 16.43 -4.68 -16.59
CA ALA A 389 16.71 -3.27 -16.30
C ALA A 389 17.43 -3.02 -14.96
N MET A 390 17.31 -3.93 -13.99
CA MET A 390 17.87 -3.77 -12.64
C MET A 390 19.12 -4.63 -12.44
N SER A 391 20.10 -4.11 -11.70
CA SER A 391 21.26 -4.89 -11.26
C SER A 391 20.85 -6.00 -10.29
N ASP A 392 21.64 -7.08 -10.24
CA ASP A 392 21.39 -8.20 -9.33
C ASP A 392 21.38 -7.79 -7.85
N ASP A 393 22.13 -6.74 -7.49
CA ASP A 393 22.19 -6.20 -6.14
C ASP A 393 20.86 -5.55 -5.72
N VAL A 394 20.21 -4.80 -6.61
CA VAL A 394 18.89 -4.17 -6.37
C VAL A 394 17.79 -5.23 -6.28
N LYS A 395 17.83 -6.22 -7.17
CA LYS A 395 16.85 -7.32 -7.19
C LYS A 395 16.90 -8.20 -5.93
N SER A 396 18.00 -8.18 -5.17
CA SER A 396 18.17 -9.07 -4.03
C SER A 396 17.17 -8.80 -2.89
N ALA A 397 16.86 -7.52 -2.60
CA ALA A 397 15.93 -7.17 -1.53
C ALA A 397 14.48 -7.54 -1.91
N VAL A 398 14.05 -7.15 -3.11
CA VAL A 398 12.74 -7.54 -3.67
C VAL A 398 12.59 -9.06 -3.70
N ARG A 399 13.62 -9.80 -4.12
CA ARG A 399 13.60 -11.26 -4.12
C ARG A 399 13.42 -11.82 -2.71
N GLN A 400 14.16 -11.31 -1.73
CA GLN A 400 14.08 -11.78 -0.36
C GLN A 400 12.68 -11.58 0.24
N SER A 401 12.11 -10.39 0.09
CA SER A 401 10.78 -10.07 0.64
C SER A 401 9.67 -10.79 -0.13
N ARG A 402 9.81 -10.95 -1.45
CA ARG A 402 8.90 -11.76 -2.28
C ARG A 402 8.92 -13.24 -1.88
N ASP A 403 10.10 -13.81 -1.68
CA ASP A 403 10.24 -15.21 -1.27
C ASP A 403 9.73 -15.42 0.16
N ALA A 404 9.94 -14.46 1.07
CA ALA A 404 9.38 -14.50 2.42
C ALA A 404 7.85 -14.40 2.42
N ALA A 405 7.28 -13.53 1.58
CA ALA A 405 5.84 -13.41 1.37
C ALA A 405 5.25 -14.72 0.83
N ILE A 406 5.91 -15.37 -0.14
CA ILE A 406 5.46 -16.66 -0.67
C ILE A 406 5.64 -17.79 0.33
N GLU A 407 6.74 -17.86 1.07
CA GLU A 407 6.95 -18.85 2.14
C GLU A 407 5.87 -18.72 3.22
N GLY A 408 5.58 -17.48 3.65
CA GLY A 408 4.53 -17.18 4.59
C GLY A 408 3.15 -17.54 4.06
N LEU A 409 2.82 -17.07 2.85
CA LEU A 409 1.52 -17.31 2.23
C LEU A 409 1.33 -18.77 1.87
N THR A 410 2.38 -19.53 1.52
CA THR A 410 2.30 -20.99 1.29
C THR A 410 2.47 -21.82 2.56
N GLY A 411 2.68 -21.15 3.70
CA GLY A 411 2.64 -21.76 5.01
C GLY A 411 1.30 -22.43 5.30
N ARG A 412 1.31 -23.34 6.29
CA ARG A 412 0.10 -24.07 6.68
C ARG A 412 -1.01 -23.14 7.21
N THR A 413 -0.64 -22.06 7.87
CA THR A 413 -1.55 -21.05 8.42
C THR A 413 -0.94 -19.66 8.29
N TYR A 414 -1.76 -18.63 8.16
CA TYR A 414 -1.36 -17.22 8.25
C TYR A 414 -2.52 -16.37 8.76
N THR A 415 -2.22 -15.16 9.21
CA THR A 415 -3.17 -14.18 9.76
C THR A 415 -3.23 -12.93 8.88
N ALA A 416 -4.29 -12.12 9.05
CA ALA A 416 -4.42 -10.85 8.34
C ALA A 416 -3.28 -9.86 8.67
N ASP A 417 -2.78 -9.87 9.91
CA ASP A 417 -1.65 -9.03 10.33
C ASP A 417 -0.35 -9.45 9.65
N GLU A 418 -0.10 -10.76 9.51
CA GLU A 418 1.07 -11.28 8.78
C GLU A 418 0.98 -10.94 7.28
N VAL A 419 -0.20 -11.07 6.67
CA VAL A 419 -0.42 -10.68 5.27
C VAL A 419 -0.18 -9.19 5.08
N ALA A 420 -0.68 -8.33 5.98
CA ALA A 420 -0.46 -6.89 5.94
C ALA A 420 1.03 -6.53 6.10
N MET A 421 1.73 -7.22 7.01
CA MET A 421 3.17 -7.07 7.20
C MET A 421 3.96 -7.45 5.95
N TRP A 422 3.73 -8.64 5.37
CA TRP A 422 4.39 -9.06 4.14
C TRP A 422 4.08 -8.13 2.97
N THR A 423 2.85 -7.61 2.89
CA THR A 423 2.45 -6.64 1.86
C THR A 423 3.25 -5.36 1.99
N ALA A 424 3.35 -4.80 3.21
CA ALA A 424 4.07 -3.57 3.47
C ALA A 424 5.58 -3.73 3.24
N ASP A 425 6.17 -4.83 3.71
CA ASP A 425 7.60 -5.12 3.53
C ASP A 425 7.94 -5.27 2.03
N LEU A 426 7.14 -6.06 1.29
CA LEU A 426 7.35 -6.25 -0.14
C LEU A 426 7.11 -4.97 -0.94
N GLN A 427 6.07 -4.20 -0.60
CA GLN A 427 5.79 -2.91 -1.22
C GLN A 427 6.95 -1.93 -1.00
N ALA A 428 7.48 -1.83 0.23
CA ALA A 428 8.60 -0.96 0.54
C ALA A 428 9.86 -1.31 -0.26
N ASP A 429 10.16 -2.61 -0.43
CA ASP A 429 11.29 -3.05 -1.23
C ASP A 429 11.08 -2.88 -2.74
N ILE A 430 9.84 -3.05 -3.23
CA ILE A 430 9.46 -2.72 -4.61
C ILE A 430 9.65 -1.22 -4.84
N GLU A 431 9.14 -0.38 -3.95
CA GLU A 431 9.29 1.07 -4.02
C GLU A 431 10.76 1.48 -3.97
N ALA A 432 11.57 0.89 -3.08
CA ALA A 432 13.01 1.13 -3.02
C ALA A 432 13.74 0.65 -4.27
N ALA A 433 13.38 -0.50 -4.84
CA ALA A 433 13.97 -1.00 -6.07
C ALA A 433 13.60 -0.15 -7.28
N VAL A 434 12.34 0.27 -7.39
CA VAL A 434 11.88 1.21 -8.40
C VAL A 434 12.54 2.58 -8.21
N ALA A 435 12.71 3.05 -6.97
CA ALA A 435 13.44 4.27 -6.65
C ALA A 435 14.92 4.15 -7.02
N SER A 436 15.54 2.98 -6.84
CA SER A 436 16.94 2.75 -7.25
C SER A 436 17.14 2.64 -8.77
N LEU A 437 16.09 2.26 -9.52
CA LEU A 437 16.05 2.38 -10.97
C LEU A 437 15.91 3.82 -11.44
N THR A 438 15.39 4.70 -10.58
CA THR A 438 14.91 6.02 -10.99
C THR A 438 15.59 7.18 -10.28
N GLY A 439 16.50 6.93 -9.33
CA GLY A 439 17.12 8.00 -8.55
C GLY A 439 16.11 8.93 -7.86
N VAL A 440 14.95 8.41 -7.46
CA VAL A 440 13.81 9.24 -7.00
C VAL A 440 13.89 9.46 -5.47
N GLU A 441 14.45 10.61 -5.07
CA GLU A 441 13.73 11.49 -4.13
C GLU A 441 12.56 12.16 -4.90
N ASP A 442 11.58 12.68 -4.15
CA ASP A 442 10.41 13.45 -4.61
C ASP A 442 10.66 14.30 -5.88
N SER A 443 9.73 14.28 -6.83
CA SER A 443 9.86 14.72 -8.24
C SER A 443 10.77 15.92 -8.59
N ASP A 444 11.82 15.71 -9.38
CA ASP A 444 12.62 16.73 -10.08
C ASP A 444 12.32 16.81 -11.60
N ARG A 445 11.04 16.80 -12.00
CA ARG A 445 10.68 17.18 -13.38
C ARG A 445 10.53 18.70 -13.43
N HIS A 446 11.56 19.36 -13.95
CA HIS A 446 11.62 20.82 -13.98
C HIS A 446 10.81 21.40 -15.13
N PHE A 447 9.99 22.40 -14.86
CA PHE A 447 9.42 23.20 -15.93
C PHE A 447 10.20 24.49 -16.11
N MET A 448 10.70 24.74 -17.31
CA MET A 448 11.48 25.94 -17.61
C MET A 448 10.73 26.87 -18.55
N VAL A 449 10.97 28.17 -18.44
CA VAL A 449 10.37 29.17 -19.35
C VAL A 449 11.42 30.14 -19.84
N TYR A 450 11.40 30.45 -21.13
CA TYR A 450 12.16 31.59 -21.67
C TYR A 450 11.27 32.84 -21.61
N TYR A 451 11.63 33.73 -20.70
CA TYR A 451 10.94 34.99 -20.45
C TYR A 451 11.62 36.10 -21.25
N ARG A 452 10.96 36.56 -22.33
CA ARG A 452 11.47 37.63 -23.18
C ARG A 452 11.41 38.97 -22.44
N ALA A 453 12.55 39.46 -21.96
CA ALA A 453 12.63 40.62 -21.07
C ALA A 453 11.95 41.88 -21.65
N TRP A 454 12.05 42.09 -22.97
CA TRP A 454 11.44 43.24 -23.66
C TRP A 454 9.90 43.21 -23.72
N ARG A 455 9.29 42.14 -23.20
CA ARG A 455 7.83 42.00 -23.02
C ARG A 455 7.39 42.19 -21.57
N ASP A 456 8.30 42.45 -20.63
CA ASP A 456 7.97 42.83 -19.26
C ASP A 456 7.32 44.23 -19.24
N VAL A 457 6.31 44.41 -18.39
CA VAL A 457 5.64 45.70 -18.14
C VAL A 457 6.58 46.87 -17.80
N THR A 458 7.79 46.58 -17.30
CA THR A 458 8.79 47.59 -16.97
C THR A 458 9.77 47.90 -18.10
N MET A 459 9.87 47.06 -19.13
CA MET A 459 10.80 47.23 -20.25
C MET A 459 10.12 47.93 -21.44
N LYS A 460 9.90 49.23 -21.30
CA LYS A 460 9.07 50.00 -22.25
C LYS A 460 9.84 50.53 -23.46
N GLY A 461 9.34 50.23 -24.66
CA GLY A 461 9.87 50.75 -25.92
C GLY A 461 11.24 50.17 -26.32
N VAL A 462 11.64 49.06 -25.70
CA VAL A 462 12.86 48.32 -26.05
C VAL A 462 12.50 47.21 -27.02
N ASN A 463 13.30 47.02 -28.07
CA ASN A 463 13.14 45.94 -29.05
C ASN A 463 11.71 45.78 -29.62
N THR A 464 10.99 46.89 -29.80
CA THR A 464 9.61 46.87 -30.32
C THR A 464 9.22 48.19 -30.96
N ASP A 465 8.45 48.10 -32.05
CA ASP A 465 7.74 49.23 -32.67
C ASP A 465 6.21 49.09 -32.53
N LEU A 466 5.74 48.11 -31.76
CA LEU A 466 4.31 47.86 -31.57
C LEU A 466 3.67 48.93 -30.67
N PRO A 467 2.40 49.32 -30.94
CA PRO A 467 1.72 50.37 -30.19
C PRO A 467 1.10 49.88 -28.87
N ASP A 468 0.91 48.57 -28.71
CA ASP A 468 0.31 47.98 -27.51
C ASP A 468 1.32 47.95 -26.36
N GLU A 469 0.85 48.17 -25.13
CA GLU A 469 1.69 48.05 -23.94
C GLU A 469 1.95 46.58 -23.60
N ASN A 470 3.11 46.31 -23.00
CA ASN A 470 3.42 45.02 -22.40
C ASN A 470 2.44 44.69 -21.26
N TRP A 471 2.11 43.41 -21.08
CA TRP A 471 1.07 42.97 -20.13
C TRP A 471 1.61 42.11 -18.98
N ILE A 472 2.71 41.38 -19.18
CA ILE A 472 3.23 40.38 -18.24
C ILE A 472 4.33 40.97 -17.35
N SER A 473 4.41 40.50 -16.10
CA SER A 473 5.52 40.71 -15.20
C SER A 473 6.05 39.37 -14.68
N MET A 474 7.26 39.37 -14.10
CA MET A 474 7.79 38.17 -13.46
C MET A 474 6.97 37.68 -12.25
N TYR A 475 6.04 38.48 -11.71
CA TYR A 475 5.10 38.00 -10.67
C TYR A 475 4.03 37.06 -11.21
N ASP A 476 3.77 37.12 -12.52
CA ASP A 476 2.74 36.37 -13.22
C ASP A 476 3.24 34.98 -13.67
N ILE A 477 4.52 34.67 -13.45
CA ILE A 477 5.10 33.35 -13.73
C ILE A 477 4.33 32.28 -12.93
N PRO A 478 3.73 31.27 -13.60
CA PRO A 478 2.91 30.23 -12.98
C PRO A 478 3.64 29.45 -11.88
N TYR A 479 2.89 28.79 -10.99
CA TYR A 479 3.47 27.81 -10.06
C TYR A 479 3.78 26.51 -10.79
N GLY A 480 4.82 25.82 -10.32
CA GLY A 480 5.40 24.65 -10.99
C GLY A 480 6.41 24.99 -12.09
N VAL A 481 6.73 26.28 -12.31
CA VAL A 481 7.96 26.69 -13.01
C VAL A 481 9.11 26.66 -12.03
N ASP A 482 10.22 26.03 -12.41
CA ASP A 482 11.41 25.86 -11.58
C ASP A 482 12.59 26.71 -12.07
N VAL A 483 12.67 26.94 -13.38
CA VAL A 483 13.75 27.72 -14.01
C VAL A 483 13.19 28.76 -14.96
N VAL A 484 13.67 29.99 -14.85
CA VAL A 484 13.34 31.08 -15.77
C VAL A 484 14.61 31.52 -16.48
N ASN A 485 14.66 31.31 -17.78
CA ASN A 485 15.67 31.92 -18.63
C ASN A 485 15.25 33.37 -18.93
N VAL A 486 16.02 34.32 -18.40
CA VAL A 486 15.85 35.76 -18.65
C VAL A 486 16.41 36.08 -20.04
N PHE A 487 15.60 35.80 -21.06
CA PHE A 487 15.96 35.97 -22.46
C PHE A 487 15.91 37.46 -22.84
N SER A 488 17.09 38.07 -22.97
CA SER A 488 17.21 39.52 -23.02
C SER A 488 18.06 40.01 -24.20
N TYR A 489 17.45 40.84 -25.05
CA TYR A 489 18.13 41.57 -26.12
C TYR A 489 17.84 43.07 -26.02
N VAL A 490 18.90 43.89 -25.95
CA VAL A 490 18.81 45.35 -25.89
C VAL A 490 19.52 45.93 -27.12
N PRO A 491 18.78 46.47 -28.10
CA PRO A 491 19.38 47.14 -29.25
C PRO A 491 20.28 48.30 -28.81
N SER A 492 21.38 48.50 -29.53
CA SER A 492 22.31 49.59 -29.23
C SER A 492 21.61 50.95 -29.24
N GLY A 493 21.81 51.73 -28.19
CA GLY A 493 21.16 53.03 -27.97
C GLY A 493 19.85 52.97 -27.19
N GLN A 494 19.39 51.79 -26.77
CA GLN A 494 18.20 51.60 -25.94
C GLN A 494 18.53 51.18 -24.49
N GLU A 495 19.79 51.22 -24.09
CA GLU A 495 20.26 50.72 -22.78
C GLU A 495 19.61 51.48 -21.61
N GLU A 496 19.43 52.80 -21.73
CA GLU A 496 18.76 53.61 -20.70
C GLU A 496 17.27 53.25 -20.55
N LEU A 497 16.61 52.84 -21.64
CA LEU A 497 15.21 52.38 -21.62
C LEU A 497 15.06 51.00 -20.99
N ALA A 498 16.11 50.17 -21.10
CA ALA A 498 16.17 48.83 -20.52
C ALA A 498 16.46 48.84 -19.00
N GLN A 499 17.20 49.84 -18.51
CA GLN A 499 17.69 49.89 -17.12
C GLN A 499 16.60 49.69 -16.03
N PRO A 500 15.39 50.27 -16.15
CA PRO A 500 14.33 50.06 -15.15
C PRO A 500 13.96 48.59 -14.93
N TYR A 501 14.03 47.77 -15.99
CA TYR A 501 13.78 46.33 -15.87
C TYR A 501 14.89 45.64 -15.07
N TYR A 502 16.17 45.88 -15.38
CA TYR A 502 17.28 45.25 -14.66
C TYR A 502 17.36 45.68 -13.19
N ASP A 503 17.06 46.95 -12.89
CA ASP A 503 16.98 47.43 -11.51
C ASP A 503 15.91 46.66 -10.73
N LYS A 504 14.74 46.45 -11.33
CA LYS A 504 13.64 45.70 -10.72
C LYS A 504 13.90 44.20 -10.67
N LEU A 505 14.52 43.62 -11.70
CA LEU A 505 14.95 42.23 -11.73
C LEU A 505 15.80 41.91 -10.51
N LYS A 506 16.85 42.71 -10.28
CA LYS A 506 17.80 42.50 -9.20
C LYS A 506 17.22 42.78 -7.80
N SER A 507 16.44 43.85 -7.66
CA SER A 507 16.00 44.32 -6.34
C SER A 507 14.69 43.71 -5.85
N ASP A 508 13.89 43.13 -6.75
CA ASP A 508 12.50 42.76 -6.47
C ASP A 508 12.12 41.40 -7.08
N TYR A 509 12.19 41.25 -8.41
CA TYR A 509 11.74 40.01 -9.07
C TYR A 509 12.57 38.78 -8.67
N ALA A 510 13.91 38.88 -8.67
CA ALA A 510 14.77 37.77 -8.28
C ALA A 510 14.52 37.33 -6.84
N PRO A 511 14.55 38.21 -5.82
CA PRO A 511 14.16 37.83 -4.46
C PRO A 511 12.77 37.17 -4.34
N TYR A 512 11.77 37.67 -5.08
CA TYR A 512 10.44 37.08 -5.07
C TYR A 512 10.43 35.67 -5.67
N LEU A 513 11.07 35.45 -6.82
CA LEU A 513 11.13 34.14 -7.47
C LEU A 513 11.99 33.15 -6.68
N HIS A 514 13.10 33.59 -6.09
CA HIS A 514 13.90 32.79 -5.16
C HIS A 514 13.09 32.32 -3.95
N SER A 515 12.20 33.17 -3.41
CA SER A 515 11.32 32.77 -2.31
C SER A 515 10.32 31.67 -2.68
N ARG A 516 10.12 31.45 -3.99
CA ARG A 516 9.32 30.35 -4.56
C ARG A 516 10.18 29.15 -4.99
N GLY A 517 11.48 29.18 -4.74
CA GLY A 517 12.42 28.12 -5.16
C GLY A 517 12.91 28.21 -6.61
N ILE A 518 12.54 29.25 -7.34
CA ILE A 518 12.83 29.38 -8.79
C ILE A 518 14.27 29.85 -9.02
N LYS A 519 14.98 29.22 -9.95
CA LYS A 519 16.30 29.67 -10.43
C LYS A 519 16.17 30.57 -11.64
N LEU A 520 16.99 31.62 -11.69
CA LEU A 520 17.07 32.52 -12.83
C LEU A 520 18.38 32.30 -13.59
N VAL A 521 18.27 32.02 -14.89
CA VAL A 521 19.42 31.82 -15.77
C VAL A 521 19.39 32.82 -16.92
N ARG A 522 20.49 32.94 -17.66
CA ARG A 522 20.57 33.77 -18.86
C ARG A 522 21.29 33.06 -19.99
N GLY A 523 20.65 33.08 -21.16
CA GLY A 523 21.26 32.67 -22.42
C GLY A 523 22.49 33.52 -22.78
N VAL A 524 23.60 32.86 -23.12
CA VAL A 524 24.81 33.46 -23.69
C VAL A 524 25.13 32.78 -25.02
N ASP A 525 25.40 33.59 -26.04
CA ASP A 525 25.70 33.09 -27.40
C ASP A 525 27.01 32.29 -27.41
N TYR A 526 26.95 31.04 -27.85
CA TYR A 526 28.10 30.16 -27.99
C TYR A 526 29.22 30.81 -28.84
N THR A 527 28.88 31.39 -29.99
CA THR A 527 29.93 31.91 -30.89
C THR A 527 30.49 33.24 -30.40
N GLY A 528 29.62 34.17 -29.99
CA GLY A 528 29.98 35.50 -29.56
C GLY A 528 30.63 35.56 -28.18
N VAL A 529 30.06 34.90 -27.19
CA VAL A 529 30.54 34.98 -25.79
C VAL A 529 31.54 33.87 -25.49
N ILE A 530 31.24 32.62 -25.83
CA ILE A 530 32.10 31.49 -25.42
C ILE A 530 33.37 31.43 -26.28
N VAL A 531 33.24 31.53 -27.61
CA VAL A 531 34.39 31.41 -28.51
C VAL A 531 35.07 32.77 -28.77
N ASN A 532 34.39 33.71 -29.44
CA ASN A 532 35.02 34.97 -29.86
C ASN A 532 35.33 35.90 -28.68
N GLY A 533 34.49 35.92 -27.65
CA GLY A 533 34.76 36.71 -26.46
C GLY A 533 36.03 36.28 -25.73
N PHE A 534 36.33 34.98 -25.67
CA PHE A 534 37.60 34.48 -25.14
C PHE A 534 38.78 34.92 -26.02
N ARG A 535 38.64 34.85 -27.35
CA ARG A 535 39.68 35.30 -28.29
C ARG A 535 39.99 36.78 -28.10
N ASP A 536 38.96 37.62 -28.02
CA ASP A 536 39.10 39.06 -27.78
C ASP A 536 39.76 39.34 -26.42
N PHE A 537 39.40 38.58 -25.38
CA PHE A 537 40.01 38.67 -24.04
C PHE A 537 41.50 38.33 -24.05
N ILE A 538 41.90 37.26 -24.73
CA ILE A 538 43.31 36.83 -24.86
C ILE A 538 44.10 37.79 -25.74
N GLU A 539 43.53 38.28 -26.84
CA GLU A 539 44.16 39.31 -27.68
C GLU A 539 44.39 40.61 -26.90
N ALA A 540 43.43 41.02 -26.06
CA ALA A 540 43.58 42.19 -25.20
C ALA A 540 44.71 42.04 -24.16
N LYS A 541 45.03 40.81 -23.76
CA LYS A 541 46.21 40.46 -22.95
C LYS A 541 47.51 40.41 -23.75
N GLY A 542 47.46 40.55 -25.07
CA GLY A 542 48.61 40.48 -25.97
C GLY A 542 49.16 39.06 -26.15
N LEU A 543 48.33 38.04 -25.93
CA LEU A 543 48.65 36.62 -26.08
C LEU A 543 47.94 36.04 -27.31
N THR A 544 48.39 34.88 -27.76
CA THR A 544 47.68 34.04 -28.74
C THR A 544 46.92 32.91 -28.04
N GLU A 545 45.92 32.33 -28.71
CA GLU A 545 45.18 31.16 -28.19
C GLU A 545 46.10 30.00 -27.76
N GLN A 546 47.20 29.79 -28.48
CA GLN A 546 48.19 28.73 -28.19
C GLN A 546 49.04 29.02 -26.94
N GLU A 547 49.09 30.28 -26.51
CA GLU A 547 49.79 30.73 -25.31
C GLU A 547 48.87 30.79 -24.09
N ALA A 548 47.54 30.66 -24.27
CA ALA A 548 46.58 30.69 -23.19
C ALA A 548 46.76 29.51 -22.23
N THR A 549 46.67 29.80 -20.94
CA THR A 549 46.78 28.81 -19.86
C THR A 549 45.43 28.52 -19.24
N GLU A 550 45.32 27.45 -18.46
CA GLU A 550 44.11 27.14 -17.68
C GLU A 550 43.66 28.31 -16.79
N ALA A 551 44.60 29.09 -16.24
CA ALA A 551 44.30 30.26 -15.44
C ALA A 551 43.70 31.41 -16.27
N ASP A 552 44.04 31.52 -17.56
CA ASP A 552 43.44 32.52 -18.44
C ASP A 552 41.99 32.18 -18.80
N TYR A 553 41.68 30.89 -19.00
CA TYR A 553 40.30 30.41 -19.16
C TYR A 553 39.47 30.62 -17.90
N ASP A 554 40.03 30.35 -16.72
CA ASP A 554 39.38 30.58 -15.43
C ASP A 554 39.08 32.08 -15.18
N GLU A 555 40.04 32.95 -15.50
CA GLU A 555 39.84 34.41 -15.39
C GLU A 555 38.73 34.90 -16.33
N TYR A 556 38.69 34.38 -17.56
CA TYR A 556 37.62 34.70 -18.50
C TYR A 556 36.26 34.18 -18.03
N ALA A 557 36.18 32.96 -17.52
CA ALA A 557 34.95 32.38 -16.97
C ALA A 557 34.38 33.24 -15.82
N LEU A 558 35.23 33.72 -14.91
CA LEU A 558 34.82 34.63 -13.84
C LEU A 558 34.32 35.98 -14.37
N GLN A 559 34.92 36.51 -15.46
CA GLN A 559 34.41 37.72 -16.12
C GLN A 559 33.01 37.49 -16.71
N VAL A 560 32.79 36.35 -17.38
CA VAL A 560 31.47 35.99 -17.93
C VAL A 560 30.42 35.86 -16.81
N ILE A 561 30.76 35.22 -15.70
CA ILE A 561 29.86 35.10 -14.53
C ILE A 561 29.54 36.46 -13.90
N ASP A 562 30.51 37.37 -13.79
CA ASP A 562 30.26 38.73 -13.30
C ASP A 562 29.31 39.48 -14.23
N GLU A 563 29.64 39.52 -15.52
CA GLU A 563 28.92 40.33 -16.51
C GLU A 563 27.51 39.82 -16.79
N TYR A 564 27.32 38.51 -16.94
CA TYR A 564 26.05 37.94 -17.42
C TYR A 564 25.16 37.36 -16.32
N MET A 565 25.70 37.02 -15.14
CA MET A 565 24.95 36.36 -14.06
C MET A 565 24.88 37.21 -12.79
N THR A 566 26.00 37.42 -12.08
CA THR A 566 25.96 37.97 -10.71
C THR A 566 25.70 39.49 -10.69
N SER A 567 26.16 40.25 -11.68
CA SER A 567 25.92 41.71 -11.73
C SER A 567 24.43 42.07 -11.85
N VAL A 568 23.62 41.18 -12.44
CA VAL A 568 22.17 41.34 -12.65
C VAL A 568 21.31 40.50 -11.70
N GLY A 569 21.92 39.73 -10.80
CA GLY A 569 21.23 39.01 -9.72
C GLY A 569 20.66 37.64 -10.13
N LEU A 570 21.32 36.95 -11.05
CA LEU A 570 20.92 35.63 -11.55
C LEU A 570 21.72 34.50 -10.89
N ASP A 571 21.24 33.27 -11.06
CA ASP A 571 21.76 32.06 -10.43
C ASP A 571 22.56 31.17 -11.38
N GLY A 572 22.46 31.42 -12.69
CA GLY A 572 23.08 30.54 -13.67
C GLY A 572 23.20 31.11 -15.08
N LEU A 573 23.81 30.30 -15.94
CA LEU A 573 23.99 30.58 -17.36
C LEU A 573 23.41 29.46 -18.21
N ASP A 574 22.98 29.81 -19.41
CA ASP A 574 22.51 28.89 -20.43
C ASP A 574 23.33 29.10 -21.71
N ILE A 575 24.02 28.07 -22.20
CA ILE A 575 24.80 28.18 -23.43
C ILE A 575 23.88 27.96 -24.62
N ASP A 576 23.58 29.03 -25.35
CA ASP A 576 22.79 28.98 -26.59
C ASP A 576 23.67 28.52 -27.75
N MET A 577 23.53 27.24 -28.13
CA MET A 577 24.25 26.61 -29.23
C MET A 577 23.30 26.23 -30.38
N GLU A 578 23.38 27.01 -31.46
CA GLU A 578 22.64 26.77 -32.71
C GLU A 578 23.52 26.89 -33.97
N THR A 579 24.84 26.63 -33.86
CA THR A 579 25.81 26.82 -34.95
C THR A 579 26.52 25.51 -35.34
N HIS A 580 27.45 25.57 -36.30
CA HIS A 580 28.30 24.44 -36.73
C HIS A 580 29.78 24.86 -36.62
N PRO A 581 30.34 24.90 -35.39
CA PRO A 581 31.72 25.32 -35.17
C PRO A 581 32.73 24.33 -35.76
N ASP A 582 33.92 24.81 -36.10
CA ASP A 582 35.01 23.92 -36.51
C ASP A 582 35.77 23.34 -35.30
N GLU A 583 36.72 22.42 -35.54
CA GLU A 583 37.50 21.77 -34.47
C GLU A 583 38.26 22.77 -33.58
N ALA A 584 38.68 23.92 -34.13
CA ALA A 584 39.41 24.93 -33.36
C ALA A 584 38.45 25.72 -32.45
N ASP A 585 37.27 26.05 -32.94
CA ASP A 585 36.21 26.68 -32.16
C ASP A 585 35.73 25.75 -31.02
N VAL A 586 35.53 24.45 -31.30
CA VAL A 586 35.19 23.45 -30.27
C VAL A 586 36.24 23.38 -29.18
N ALA A 587 37.53 23.34 -29.55
CA ALA A 587 38.62 23.28 -28.57
C ALA A 587 38.68 24.51 -27.65
N VAL A 588 38.35 25.71 -28.17
CA VAL A 588 38.23 26.91 -27.33
C VAL A 588 37.04 26.80 -26.40
N SER A 589 35.87 26.44 -26.92
CA SER A 589 34.64 26.32 -26.13
C SER A 589 34.74 25.30 -25.01
N ASP A 590 35.36 24.13 -25.26
CA ASP A 590 35.54 23.06 -24.27
C ASP A 590 36.29 23.60 -23.04
N ASN A 591 37.34 24.40 -23.26
CA ASN A 591 38.14 24.95 -22.18
C ASN A 591 37.40 26.06 -21.42
N VAL A 592 36.63 26.90 -22.12
CA VAL A 592 35.82 27.95 -21.48
C VAL A 592 34.68 27.33 -20.67
N ILE A 593 33.93 26.37 -21.22
CA ILE A 593 32.83 25.68 -20.54
C ILE A 593 33.34 24.91 -19.32
N ARG A 594 34.48 24.21 -19.44
CA ARG A 594 35.11 23.55 -18.29
C ARG A 594 35.63 24.52 -17.23
N ALA A 595 35.99 25.75 -17.61
CA ALA A 595 36.36 26.78 -16.66
C ALA A 595 35.11 27.33 -15.95
N LEU A 596 34.02 27.58 -16.68
CA LEU A 596 32.72 27.97 -16.13
C LEU A 596 32.19 26.92 -15.13
N SER A 597 32.26 25.63 -15.48
CA SER A 597 31.72 24.55 -14.63
C SER A 597 32.45 24.34 -13.30
N LYS A 598 33.62 24.96 -13.11
CA LYS A 598 34.27 25.02 -11.79
C LYS A 598 33.54 25.97 -10.83
N HIS A 599 32.78 26.93 -11.36
CA HIS A 599 32.16 28.01 -10.60
C HIS A 599 30.63 27.94 -10.60
N ILE A 600 30.01 27.30 -11.60
CA ILE A 600 28.56 27.11 -11.71
C ILE A 600 28.18 25.68 -12.12
N GLY A 601 26.96 25.26 -11.79
CA GLY A 601 26.42 23.94 -12.14
C GLY A 601 27.00 22.79 -11.31
N PRO A 602 26.88 21.54 -11.78
CA PRO A 602 27.02 20.32 -10.97
C PRO A 602 28.46 20.07 -10.48
N LYS A 603 29.44 20.76 -11.08
CA LYS A 603 30.87 20.62 -10.75
C LYS A 603 31.42 21.76 -9.88
N SER A 604 30.60 22.75 -9.56
CA SER A 604 31.00 23.87 -8.73
C SER A 604 31.08 23.51 -7.25
N ASP A 605 31.64 24.40 -6.44
CA ASP A 605 31.60 24.30 -4.97
C ASP A 605 30.19 24.57 -4.39
N ASN A 606 29.20 24.93 -5.24
CA ASN A 606 27.82 25.24 -4.86
C ASN A 606 26.80 24.72 -5.90
N PRO A 607 26.73 23.39 -6.11
CA PRO A 607 25.93 22.79 -7.17
C PRO A 607 24.43 23.10 -7.01
N ASP A 608 23.89 23.09 -5.79
CA ASP A 608 22.46 23.38 -5.55
C ASP A 608 22.14 24.89 -5.63
N GLY A 609 23.16 25.73 -5.53
CA GLY A 609 23.00 27.18 -5.50
C GLY A 609 23.03 27.83 -6.88
N THR A 610 23.62 27.18 -7.88
CA THR A 610 23.78 27.71 -9.24
C THR A 610 23.22 26.76 -10.29
N MET A 611 23.06 27.22 -11.53
CA MET A 611 22.55 26.39 -12.64
C MET A 611 23.42 26.60 -13.89
N PHE A 612 23.70 25.54 -14.62
CA PHE A 612 24.39 25.59 -15.89
C PHE A 612 23.67 24.75 -16.94
N LEU A 613 23.08 25.42 -17.92
CA LEU A 613 22.28 24.81 -18.97
C LEU A 613 23.01 24.81 -20.31
N TYR A 614 22.64 23.86 -21.15
CA TYR A 614 23.03 23.82 -22.57
C TYR A 614 21.78 23.81 -23.44
N ASP A 615 21.46 24.94 -24.05
CA ASP A 615 20.34 25.09 -24.98
C ASP A 615 20.78 24.84 -26.42
N THR A 616 20.00 24.05 -27.16
CA THR A 616 20.35 23.69 -28.54
C THR A 616 19.17 23.22 -29.37
N ASN A 617 19.24 23.49 -30.67
CA ASN A 617 18.38 22.88 -31.69
C ASN A 617 18.96 21.59 -32.29
N ALA A 618 20.09 21.10 -31.75
CA ALA A 618 20.90 19.97 -32.22
C ALA A 618 21.45 20.13 -33.65
N SER A 619 21.84 21.35 -34.03
CA SER A 619 22.53 21.62 -35.31
C SER A 619 23.85 20.85 -35.46
N ASP A 620 24.60 20.70 -34.36
CA ASP A 620 25.82 19.89 -34.31
C ASP A 620 26.03 19.37 -32.87
N LEU A 621 26.19 18.05 -32.72
CA LEU A 621 26.38 17.40 -31.42
C LEU A 621 27.84 17.42 -30.95
N ALA A 622 28.79 17.65 -31.85
CA ALA A 622 30.22 17.58 -31.52
C ALA A 622 30.64 18.52 -30.38
N PRO A 623 30.14 19.76 -30.28
CA PRO A 623 30.50 20.68 -29.20
C PRO A 623 29.95 20.28 -27.83
N PHE A 624 28.94 19.41 -27.78
CA PHE A 624 28.33 18.98 -26.53
C PHE A 624 29.09 17.81 -25.90
N TRP A 625 29.49 16.80 -26.69
CA TRP A 625 29.97 15.51 -26.17
C TRP A 625 31.15 15.60 -25.21
N ASN A 626 32.07 16.53 -25.44
CA ASN A 626 33.24 16.67 -24.58
C ASN A 626 32.87 17.29 -23.22
N VAL A 627 31.81 18.07 -23.15
CA VAL A 627 31.46 18.89 -21.98
C VAL A 627 30.10 18.53 -21.38
N ALA A 628 29.45 17.46 -21.86
CA ALA A 628 28.14 17.00 -21.38
C ALA A 628 28.07 16.89 -19.85
N ASP A 629 29.15 16.45 -19.21
CA ASP A 629 29.27 16.31 -17.76
C ASP A 629 29.38 17.64 -16.99
N CYS A 630 29.26 18.79 -17.65
CA CYS A 630 29.34 20.11 -17.05
C CYS A 630 27.98 20.76 -16.80
N PHE A 631 26.89 20.21 -17.30
CA PHE A 631 25.57 20.85 -17.30
C PHE A 631 24.58 20.14 -16.39
N ASP A 632 23.67 20.90 -15.80
CA ASP A 632 22.53 20.38 -15.04
C ASP A 632 21.46 19.83 -15.99
N TYR A 633 21.15 20.55 -17.08
CA TYR A 633 20.20 20.12 -18.10
C TYR A 633 20.59 20.53 -19.51
N VAL A 634 20.09 19.76 -20.47
CA VAL A 634 20.12 20.09 -21.90
C VAL A 634 18.72 20.52 -22.34
N ALA A 635 18.57 21.81 -22.63
CA ALA A 635 17.35 22.36 -23.20
C ALA A 635 17.35 22.11 -24.72
N TYR A 636 16.52 21.16 -25.18
CA TYR A 636 16.42 20.81 -26.59
C TYR A 636 15.25 21.50 -27.29
N GLN A 637 15.55 22.46 -28.15
CA GLN A 637 14.56 23.19 -28.94
C GLN A 637 13.98 22.31 -30.06
N GLN A 638 12.70 21.95 -29.94
CA GLN A 638 12.02 21.06 -30.89
C GLN A 638 10.77 21.64 -31.54
N TYR A 639 10.76 22.96 -31.70
CA TYR A 639 9.62 23.73 -32.18
C TYR A 639 8.97 23.13 -33.45
N GLY A 640 7.64 23.12 -33.45
CA GLY A 640 6.80 22.61 -34.55
C GLY A 640 6.80 21.09 -34.71
N SER A 641 7.21 20.35 -33.68
CA SER A 641 7.31 18.90 -33.70
C SER A 641 6.72 18.27 -32.44
N ASN A 642 6.34 17.00 -32.55
CA ASN A 642 5.73 16.24 -31.47
C ASN A 642 6.73 15.32 -30.75
N ALA A 643 6.21 14.47 -29.86
CA ALA A 643 6.98 13.52 -29.06
C ALA A 643 7.88 12.56 -29.86
N GLU A 644 7.59 12.27 -31.14
CA GLU A 644 8.47 11.45 -31.96
C GLU A 644 9.84 12.11 -32.17
N ARG A 645 9.88 13.45 -32.30
CA ARG A 645 11.16 14.17 -32.37
C ARG A 645 11.89 14.15 -31.02
N THR A 646 11.14 14.22 -29.92
CA THR A 646 11.70 14.09 -28.57
C THR A 646 12.39 12.74 -28.39
N ASP A 647 11.72 11.64 -28.75
CA ASP A 647 12.25 10.28 -28.65
C ASP A 647 13.53 10.09 -29.47
N ASN A 648 13.51 10.56 -30.73
CA ASN A 648 14.67 10.48 -31.61
C ASN A 648 15.86 11.28 -31.06
N ALA A 649 15.63 12.53 -30.64
CA ALA A 649 16.69 13.37 -30.09
C ALA A 649 17.22 12.78 -28.78
N PHE A 650 16.34 12.36 -27.88
CA PHE A 650 16.75 11.72 -26.63
C PHE A 650 17.66 10.51 -26.88
N GLY A 651 17.36 9.68 -27.89
CA GLY A 651 18.23 8.57 -28.30
C GLY A 651 19.65 8.99 -28.72
N ASP A 652 19.80 10.16 -29.35
CA ASP A 652 21.11 10.71 -29.75
C ASP A 652 21.92 11.24 -28.55
N TYR A 653 21.23 11.75 -27.51
CA TYR A 653 21.84 12.29 -26.29
C TYR A 653 22.06 11.25 -25.17
N ALA A 654 21.31 10.15 -25.18
CA ALA A 654 21.34 9.06 -24.20
C ALA A 654 22.74 8.49 -23.87
N PRO A 655 23.74 8.47 -24.79
CA PRO A 655 25.09 8.04 -24.44
C PRO A 655 25.84 8.96 -23.47
N HIS A 656 25.37 10.20 -23.29
CA HIS A 656 26.06 11.25 -22.54
C HIS A 656 25.25 11.84 -21.39
N ILE A 657 23.92 11.81 -21.49
CA ILE A 657 22.98 12.27 -20.46
C ILE A 657 21.78 11.31 -20.38
N GLY A 658 21.13 11.26 -19.23
CA GLY A 658 19.89 10.52 -18.99
C GLY A 658 18.73 11.47 -18.74
N SER A 659 18.27 11.56 -17.50
CA SER A 659 17.16 12.43 -17.12
C SER A 659 17.47 13.92 -17.27
N GLU A 660 18.68 14.35 -17.61
CA GLU A 660 19.03 15.76 -17.79
C GLU A 660 18.44 16.38 -19.09
N PHE A 661 17.77 15.58 -19.93
CA PHE A 661 17.20 16.04 -21.20
C PHE A 661 15.84 16.75 -21.03
N VAL A 662 15.71 17.97 -21.57
CA VAL A 662 14.54 18.85 -21.39
C VAL A 662 14.06 19.37 -22.76
N PRO A 663 13.09 18.72 -23.42
CA PRO A 663 12.53 19.19 -24.68
C PRO A 663 11.72 20.49 -24.53
N GLY A 664 11.76 21.36 -25.55
CA GLY A 664 11.02 22.63 -25.53
C GLY A 664 10.19 22.96 -26.75
N LEU A 665 9.10 23.66 -26.49
CA LEU A 665 8.13 24.15 -27.47
C LEU A 665 8.04 25.68 -27.44
N THR A 666 7.31 26.29 -28.36
CA THR A 666 7.24 27.75 -28.47
C THR A 666 5.83 28.26 -28.75
N PHE A 667 5.54 29.46 -28.26
CA PHE A 667 4.33 30.20 -28.62
C PHE A 667 4.55 31.12 -29.84
N PRO A 668 3.47 31.51 -30.55
CA PRO A 668 3.55 32.44 -31.67
C PRO A 668 4.08 33.83 -31.30
N GLU A 669 5.29 34.15 -31.72
CA GLU A 669 5.89 35.47 -31.57
C GLU A 669 5.20 36.51 -32.49
N GLU A 670 4.91 37.68 -31.93
CA GLU A 670 4.46 38.83 -32.69
C GLU A 670 5.54 39.32 -33.67
N GLY A 671 5.13 39.73 -34.87
CA GLY A 671 6.02 40.25 -35.91
C GLY A 671 6.82 39.20 -36.68
N ASP A 672 6.86 37.93 -36.24
CA ASP A 672 7.56 36.87 -36.97
C ASP A 672 6.73 36.37 -38.17
N MET A 673 7.07 36.86 -39.36
CA MET A 673 6.41 36.46 -40.60
C MET A 673 6.96 35.15 -41.19
N ASN A 674 8.07 34.63 -40.67
CA ASN A 674 8.85 33.57 -41.30
C ASN A 674 8.78 32.24 -40.54
N ASN A 675 8.77 32.26 -39.20
CA ASN A 675 8.72 31.04 -38.39
C ASN A 675 7.30 30.80 -37.86
N ARG A 676 6.70 29.66 -38.24
CA ARG A 676 5.34 29.28 -37.79
C ARG A 676 5.31 27.82 -37.36
N TRP A 677 5.28 27.60 -36.04
CA TRP A 677 5.49 26.27 -35.44
C TRP A 677 4.19 25.55 -35.09
N TYR A 678 3.15 26.27 -34.69
CA TYR A 678 1.81 25.74 -34.35
C TYR A 678 1.80 24.71 -33.21
N ASP A 679 2.66 24.88 -32.21
CA ASP A 679 2.79 23.93 -31.10
C ASP A 679 1.54 23.86 -30.19
N ALA A 680 0.89 25.01 -29.98
CA ALA A 680 -0.36 25.14 -29.21
C ALA A 680 -1.56 25.28 -30.16
N SER A 681 -2.28 24.18 -30.37
CA SER A 681 -3.49 24.16 -31.21
C SER A 681 -4.56 23.24 -30.64
N GLU A 682 -5.83 23.59 -30.83
CA GLU A 682 -6.94 22.72 -30.44
C GLU A 682 -7.31 21.76 -31.59
N PRO A 683 -7.70 20.50 -31.29
CA PRO A 683 -7.90 19.90 -29.96
C PRO A 683 -6.61 19.70 -29.15
N TYR A 684 -6.66 19.91 -27.83
CA TYR A 684 -5.47 19.87 -26.96
C TYR A 684 -4.67 18.57 -27.08
N GLU A 685 -5.36 17.42 -27.10
CA GLU A 685 -4.72 16.10 -27.20
C GLU A 685 -4.00 15.84 -28.54
N GLU A 686 -4.28 16.66 -29.56
CA GLU A 686 -3.58 16.63 -30.86
C GLU A 686 -2.41 17.62 -30.93
N SER A 687 -2.28 18.52 -29.95
CA SER A 687 -1.23 19.54 -29.91
C SER A 687 0.16 18.95 -29.63
N ASN A 688 1.21 19.67 -30.02
CA ASN A 688 2.57 19.30 -29.62
C ASN A 688 2.75 19.47 -28.10
N PHE A 689 2.07 20.47 -27.50
CA PHE A 689 2.07 20.69 -26.05
C PHE A 689 1.67 19.45 -25.26
N TYR A 690 0.53 18.85 -25.59
CA TYR A 690 0.08 17.61 -24.94
C TYR A 690 1.08 16.47 -25.21
N GLN A 691 1.38 16.21 -26.49
CA GLN A 691 2.22 15.07 -26.87
C GLN A 691 3.59 15.10 -26.16
N VAL A 692 4.22 16.27 -26.07
CA VAL A 692 5.53 16.42 -25.43
C VAL A 692 5.43 16.39 -23.91
N ALA A 693 4.44 17.07 -23.32
CA ALA A 693 4.26 17.08 -21.87
C ALA A 693 3.95 15.66 -21.34
N SER A 694 3.06 14.94 -22.01
CA SER A 694 2.74 13.55 -21.65
C SER A 694 3.96 12.63 -21.86
N TYR A 695 4.73 12.81 -22.95
CA TYR A 695 5.96 12.03 -23.16
C TYR A 695 6.98 12.27 -22.03
N VAL A 696 7.19 13.52 -21.63
CA VAL A 696 8.08 13.90 -20.51
C VAL A 696 7.66 13.23 -19.21
N ASN A 697 6.36 13.22 -18.91
CA ASN A 697 5.82 12.55 -17.73
C ASN A 697 6.02 11.02 -17.81
N GLU A 698 5.60 10.41 -18.92
CA GLU A 698 5.64 8.96 -19.16
C GLU A 698 7.07 8.40 -19.14
N HIS A 699 8.03 9.14 -19.69
CA HIS A 699 9.43 8.72 -19.84
C HIS A 699 10.35 9.29 -18.76
N LYS A 700 9.80 10.06 -17.80
CA LYS A 700 10.55 10.68 -16.69
C LYS A 700 11.78 11.45 -17.16
N LEU A 701 11.62 12.24 -18.22
CA LEU A 701 12.64 13.19 -18.65
C LEU A 701 12.83 14.29 -17.60
N GLY A 702 13.90 15.06 -17.68
CA GLY A 702 14.24 16.13 -16.72
C GLY A 702 13.24 17.25 -16.66
N GLY A 703 12.34 17.29 -17.64
CA GLY A 703 11.21 18.20 -17.67
C GLY A 703 10.92 18.68 -19.08
N MET A 704 10.35 19.89 -19.19
CA MET A 704 10.18 20.56 -20.48
C MET A 704 10.32 22.07 -20.34
N PHE A 705 10.49 22.75 -21.47
CA PHE A 705 10.45 24.21 -21.49
C PHE A 705 9.51 24.81 -22.53
N VAL A 706 9.14 26.06 -22.31
CA VAL A 706 8.40 26.86 -23.30
C VAL A 706 9.10 28.17 -23.57
N TYR A 707 9.24 28.49 -24.85
CA TYR A 707 9.73 29.77 -25.33
C TYR A 707 8.59 30.75 -25.61
N ALA A 708 8.86 32.04 -25.36
CA ALA A 708 7.91 33.15 -25.49
C ALA A 708 6.66 33.00 -24.59
N LEU A 709 6.86 32.75 -23.29
CA LEU A 709 5.78 32.62 -22.29
C LEU A 709 4.72 33.75 -22.35
N ASP A 710 5.16 34.97 -22.66
CA ASP A 710 4.30 36.15 -22.76
C ASP A 710 3.25 36.07 -23.91
N ARG A 711 3.35 35.04 -24.76
CA ARG A 711 2.50 34.76 -25.91
C ARG A 711 1.61 33.53 -25.76
N ASP A 712 1.48 32.98 -24.54
CA ASP A 712 0.60 31.85 -24.27
C ASP A 712 -0.82 32.07 -24.84
N GLY A 713 -1.30 31.11 -25.63
CA GLY A 713 -2.63 31.13 -26.23
C GLY A 713 -2.82 32.16 -27.34
N ARG A 714 -1.75 32.80 -27.87
CA ARG A 714 -1.83 33.70 -29.04
C ARG A 714 -1.70 32.93 -30.35
N ASN A 715 -2.14 33.53 -31.46
CA ASN A 715 -2.08 32.92 -32.79
C ASN A 715 -1.30 33.74 -33.84
N TYR A 716 -0.93 33.11 -34.96
CA TYR A 716 -0.21 33.75 -36.07
C TYR A 716 -1.09 34.61 -37.00
N GLU A 717 -2.37 34.79 -36.68
CA GLU A 717 -3.32 35.56 -37.50
C GLU A 717 -3.58 36.93 -36.89
N GLU A 718 -4.54 37.02 -35.96
CA GLU A 718 -4.99 38.29 -35.40
C GLU A 718 -4.00 38.89 -34.40
N ASP A 719 -3.25 38.06 -33.69
CA ASP A 719 -2.32 38.49 -32.64
C ASP A 719 -0.91 38.79 -33.17
N LEU A 720 -0.62 38.49 -34.44
CA LEU A 720 0.73 38.66 -35.00
C LEU A 720 1.24 40.10 -34.94
N THR A 721 0.32 41.08 -34.91
CA THR A 721 0.66 42.51 -34.91
C THR A 721 0.28 43.21 -33.62
N ARG A 722 -0.01 42.45 -32.56
CA ARG A 722 -0.55 42.98 -31.31
C ARG A 722 0.07 42.33 -30.08
N ILE A 723 0.15 43.09 -29.00
CA ILE A 723 0.39 42.54 -27.66
C ILE A 723 -0.97 42.39 -26.98
N VAL A 724 -1.33 41.15 -26.64
CA VAL A 724 -2.63 40.81 -26.04
C VAL A 724 -2.39 40.04 -24.74
N PRO A 725 -3.06 40.40 -23.64
CA PRO A 725 -2.96 39.66 -22.38
C PRO A 725 -3.36 38.19 -22.51
N SER A 726 -2.78 37.33 -21.66
CA SER A 726 -3.08 35.91 -21.60
C SER A 726 -3.41 35.46 -20.17
N ASN A 727 -4.17 34.38 -20.03
CA ASN A 727 -4.46 33.71 -18.77
C ASN A 727 -3.46 32.58 -18.44
N LEU A 728 -2.48 32.35 -19.34
CA LEU A 728 -1.44 31.31 -19.27
C LEU A 728 -1.99 29.88 -19.22
N LEU A 729 -3.15 29.63 -19.86
CA LEU A 729 -3.84 28.34 -19.85
C LEU A 729 -2.94 27.20 -20.37
N TRP A 730 -2.24 27.41 -21.47
CA TRP A 730 -1.43 26.35 -22.09
C TRP A 730 -0.23 25.98 -21.22
N THR A 731 0.48 26.97 -20.70
CA THR A 731 1.64 26.78 -19.83
C THR A 731 1.23 26.10 -18.52
N LYS A 732 0.19 26.60 -17.84
CA LYS A 732 -0.32 25.99 -16.59
C LYS A 732 -0.75 24.54 -16.79
N THR A 733 -1.34 24.25 -17.94
CA THR A 733 -1.74 22.88 -18.29
C THR A 733 -0.53 21.99 -18.57
N ALA A 734 0.46 22.48 -19.34
CA ALA A 734 1.68 21.74 -19.64
C ALA A 734 2.51 21.43 -18.38
N ILE A 735 2.56 22.36 -17.42
CA ILE A 735 3.16 22.13 -16.10
C ILE A 735 2.47 20.95 -15.42
N ALA A 736 1.14 21.01 -15.27
CA ALA A 736 0.38 19.94 -14.62
C ALA A 736 0.52 18.59 -15.34
N GLU A 737 0.49 18.59 -16.68
CA GLU A 737 0.63 17.39 -17.52
C GLU A 737 2.02 16.76 -17.40
N SER A 738 3.09 17.56 -17.61
CA SER A 738 4.48 17.08 -17.55
C SER A 738 4.90 16.65 -16.14
N GLN A 739 4.31 17.25 -15.09
CA GLN A 739 4.53 16.83 -13.71
C GLN A 739 3.67 15.62 -13.31
N GLY A 740 2.72 15.21 -14.14
CA GLY A 740 1.90 14.02 -13.91
C GLY A 740 0.74 14.22 -12.94
N MET A 741 0.15 15.42 -12.90
CA MET A 741 -1.01 15.72 -12.08
C MET A 741 -2.20 14.82 -12.48
N PRO A 742 -2.76 14.03 -11.56
CA PRO A 742 -3.96 13.24 -11.85
C PRO A 742 -5.18 14.13 -12.14
N LEU A 743 -6.02 13.71 -13.09
CA LEU A 743 -7.23 14.45 -13.47
C LEU A 743 -8.14 14.74 -12.26
N ASP A 744 -8.33 13.77 -11.37
CA ASP A 744 -9.17 13.96 -10.18
C ASP A 744 -8.59 15.01 -9.22
N ARG A 745 -7.26 15.09 -9.09
CA ARG A 745 -6.60 16.14 -8.30
C ARG A 745 -6.78 17.51 -8.95
N ALA A 746 -6.69 17.60 -10.27
CA ALA A 746 -6.96 18.84 -11.00
C ALA A 746 -8.41 19.30 -10.85
N LYS A 747 -9.38 18.38 -10.89
CA LYS A 747 -10.80 18.68 -10.64
C LYS A 747 -11.04 19.15 -9.21
N ALA A 748 -10.40 18.52 -8.22
CA ALA A 748 -10.48 18.95 -6.83
C ALA A 748 -9.91 20.36 -6.65
N ALA A 749 -8.73 20.64 -7.23
CA ALA A 749 -8.10 21.96 -7.20
C ALA A 749 -9.00 23.03 -7.84
N ALA A 750 -9.55 22.76 -9.02
CA ALA A 750 -10.45 23.69 -9.70
C ALA A 750 -11.70 24.01 -8.86
N ASN A 751 -12.34 23.00 -8.28
CA ASN A 751 -13.53 23.20 -7.42
C ASN A 751 -13.18 23.97 -6.15
N HIS A 752 -12.08 23.61 -5.48
CA HIS A 752 -11.60 24.31 -4.29
C HIS A 752 -11.36 25.80 -4.58
N TYR A 753 -10.73 26.14 -5.71
CA TYR A 753 -10.56 27.53 -6.13
C TYR A 753 -11.90 28.25 -6.34
N ILE A 754 -12.83 27.62 -7.06
CA ILE A 754 -14.15 28.19 -7.33
C ILE A 754 -14.89 28.47 -6.02
N ASP A 755 -14.87 27.53 -5.08
CA ASP A 755 -15.54 27.65 -3.79
C ASP A 755 -14.98 28.80 -2.97
N ARG A 756 -13.66 28.84 -2.83
CA ARG A 756 -12.93 29.89 -2.10
C ARG A 756 -13.20 31.27 -2.70
N MET A 757 -13.05 31.42 -4.01
CA MET A 757 -13.31 32.69 -4.70
C MET A 757 -14.78 33.11 -4.66
N SER A 758 -15.71 32.16 -4.56
CA SER A 758 -17.15 32.43 -4.44
C SER A 758 -17.54 33.06 -3.10
N LEU A 759 -16.69 32.96 -2.07
CA LEU A 759 -16.88 33.67 -0.80
C LEU A 759 -16.87 35.20 -0.98
N ARG A 760 -16.20 35.70 -2.03
CA ARG A 760 -16.09 37.13 -2.32
C ARG A 760 -17.09 37.55 -3.40
N GLN A 761 -18.10 38.32 -2.98
CA GLN A 761 -19.16 38.81 -3.87
C GLN A 761 -18.70 39.67 -5.05
N SER A 762 -17.52 40.30 -5.00
CA SER A 762 -16.98 41.03 -6.15
C SER A 762 -16.51 40.07 -7.24
N THR A 763 -15.81 38.99 -6.87
CA THR A 763 -15.32 37.98 -7.80
C THR A 763 -16.48 37.34 -8.58
N VAL A 764 -17.57 36.99 -7.89
CA VAL A 764 -18.78 36.43 -8.52
C VAL A 764 -19.48 37.44 -9.45
N ARG A 765 -19.39 38.75 -9.18
CA ARG A 765 -20.05 39.79 -9.98
C ARG A 765 -19.30 40.16 -11.24
N ASP A 766 -17.97 40.11 -11.18
CA ASP A 766 -17.08 40.57 -12.25
C ASP A 766 -16.63 39.40 -13.17
N ALA A 767 -16.92 38.15 -12.80
CA ALA A 767 -16.64 36.97 -13.61
C ALA A 767 -17.51 36.90 -14.87
N ALA A 768 -16.92 36.44 -15.99
CA ALA A 768 -17.65 36.24 -17.24
C ALA A 768 -18.50 34.96 -17.22
N VAL A 769 -18.10 33.96 -16.44
CA VAL A 769 -18.78 32.68 -16.23
C VAL A 769 -19.21 32.56 -14.77
N SER A 770 -20.41 32.01 -14.51
CA SER A 770 -20.88 31.80 -13.14
C SER A 770 -20.13 30.67 -12.46
N ALA A 771 -20.05 30.67 -11.12
CA ALA A 771 -19.43 29.58 -10.36
C ALA A 771 -20.07 28.22 -10.68
N ASP A 772 -21.39 28.17 -10.84
CA ASP A 772 -22.12 26.92 -11.13
C ASP A 772 -21.81 26.39 -12.54
N ASP A 773 -21.73 27.29 -13.53
CA ASP A 773 -21.34 26.90 -14.90
C ASP A 773 -19.88 26.42 -14.95
N ALA A 774 -18.99 27.08 -14.22
CA ALA A 774 -17.58 26.67 -14.10
C ALA A 774 -17.46 25.27 -13.47
N ARG A 775 -18.16 25.00 -12.34
CA ARG A 775 -18.17 23.66 -11.73
C ARG A 775 -18.74 22.59 -12.67
N ALA A 776 -19.83 22.92 -13.37
CA ALA A 776 -20.42 22.00 -14.33
C ALA A 776 -19.47 21.66 -15.49
N ALA A 777 -18.66 22.62 -15.93
CA ALA A 777 -17.63 22.40 -16.95
C ALA A 777 -16.42 21.62 -16.40
N VAL A 778 -15.98 21.87 -15.16
CA VAL A 778 -14.93 21.08 -14.47
C VAL A 778 -15.34 19.60 -14.38
N GLU A 779 -16.59 19.32 -13.98
CA GLU A 779 -17.10 17.95 -13.88
C GLU A 779 -17.06 17.23 -15.23
N GLN A 780 -17.42 17.93 -16.30
CA GLN A 780 -17.45 17.40 -17.67
C GLN A 780 -16.07 17.24 -18.30
N GLY A 781 -15.05 17.95 -17.80
CA GLY A 781 -13.70 17.91 -18.37
C GLY A 781 -13.11 16.50 -18.34
N THR A 782 -12.58 16.06 -19.49
CA THR A 782 -11.99 14.72 -19.65
C THR A 782 -10.47 14.71 -19.60
N ASN A 783 -9.83 15.89 -19.61
CA ASN A 783 -8.38 16.06 -19.48
C ASN A 783 -8.05 17.36 -18.71
N LEU A 784 -6.76 17.54 -18.38
CA LEU A 784 -6.29 18.69 -17.59
C LEU A 784 -6.60 20.03 -18.26
N TYR A 785 -6.50 20.09 -19.59
CA TYR A 785 -6.75 21.30 -20.36
C TYR A 785 -8.21 21.76 -20.23
N GLU A 786 -9.17 20.86 -20.38
CA GLU A 786 -10.59 21.17 -20.26
C GLU A 786 -10.96 21.62 -18.85
N VAL A 787 -10.39 20.99 -17.81
CA VAL A 787 -10.59 21.39 -16.41
C VAL A 787 -10.03 22.79 -16.16
N ASN A 788 -8.81 23.08 -16.62
CA ASN A 788 -8.21 24.39 -16.46
C ASN A 788 -8.96 25.47 -17.26
N LYS A 789 -9.38 25.15 -18.49
CA LYS A 789 -10.17 26.02 -19.37
C LYS A 789 -11.55 26.33 -18.78
N ALA A 790 -12.16 25.42 -18.02
CA ALA A 790 -13.42 25.66 -17.33
C ALA A 790 -13.34 26.83 -16.32
N VAL A 791 -12.18 27.04 -15.70
CA VAL A 791 -11.96 28.14 -14.74
C VAL A 791 -11.36 29.38 -15.43
N LEU A 792 -10.34 29.19 -16.28
CA LEU A 792 -9.58 30.28 -16.90
C LEU A 792 -10.27 30.90 -18.13
N GLY A 793 -11.15 30.16 -18.80
CA GLY A 793 -11.68 30.51 -20.12
C GLY A 793 -10.71 30.16 -21.25
N GLY A 794 -11.18 30.26 -22.50
CA GLY A 794 -10.34 30.06 -23.68
C GLY A 794 -9.35 31.20 -23.92
N ASP A 795 -9.71 32.41 -23.50
CA ASP A 795 -8.85 33.60 -23.52
C ASP A 795 -9.02 34.44 -22.24
N TYR A 796 -8.13 35.43 -22.07
CA TYR A 796 -8.11 36.37 -20.97
C TYR A 796 -9.45 37.08 -20.80
N GLY A 797 -10.06 36.92 -19.63
CA GLY A 797 -11.33 37.54 -19.27
C GLY A 797 -12.58 36.77 -19.74
N GLU A 798 -12.42 35.61 -20.35
CA GLU A 798 -13.57 34.77 -20.77
C GLU A 798 -14.03 33.78 -19.70
N GLY A 799 -13.19 33.48 -18.70
CA GLY A 799 -13.46 32.48 -17.67
C GLY A 799 -14.12 33.00 -16.39
N PHE A 800 -14.14 32.12 -15.37
CA PHE A 800 -14.49 32.47 -14.00
C PHE A 800 -13.41 33.36 -13.36
N SER A 801 -12.13 33.09 -13.62
CA SER A 801 -11.01 33.89 -13.13
C SER A 801 -9.74 33.72 -13.95
N ASN A 802 -9.05 34.81 -14.25
CA ASN A 802 -7.72 34.79 -14.89
C ASN A 802 -6.58 34.42 -13.93
N THR A 803 -6.85 34.37 -12.61
CA THR A 803 -5.82 34.18 -11.58
C THR A 803 -5.75 32.76 -11.04
N TYR A 804 -6.57 31.84 -11.55
CA TYR A 804 -6.50 30.42 -11.21
C TYR A 804 -5.16 29.84 -11.67
N ASP A 805 -4.53 29.07 -10.79
CA ASP A 805 -3.30 28.34 -11.06
C ASP A 805 -3.47 26.93 -10.47
N PRO A 806 -3.53 25.88 -11.31
CA PRO A 806 -3.88 24.53 -10.85
C PRO A 806 -2.82 23.94 -9.93
N THR A 807 -1.54 24.21 -10.17
CA THR A 807 -0.43 23.68 -9.38
C THR A 807 -0.40 24.32 -8.00
N LEU A 808 -0.58 25.65 -7.95
CA LEU A 808 -0.72 26.34 -6.67
C LEU A 808 -1.92 25.81 -5.88
N GLU A 809 -3.08 25.72 -6.52
CA GLU A 809 -4.30 25.35 -5.82
C GLU A 809 -4.27 23.90 -5.35
N ALA A 810 -3.66 23.00 -6.14
CA ALA A 810 -3.45 21.62 -5.73
C ALA A 810 -2.60 21.52 -4.45
N GLY A 811 -1.66 22.44 -4.21
CA GLY A 811 -0.90 22.49 -2.95
C GLY A 811 -1.70 23.04 -1.76
N LEU A 812 -2.80 23.76 -2.00
CA LEU A 812 -3.68 24.27 -0.96
C LEU A 812 -4.73 23.24 -0.49
N LEU A 813 -5.00 22.21 -1.29
CA LEU A 813 -5.93 21.12 -0.94
C LEU A 813 -5.52 20.37 0.33
N ASP A 814 -4.23 20.35 0.64
CA ASP A 814 -3.69 19.65 1.81
C ASP A 814 -3.87 20.45 3.12
N ILE A 815 -4.43 21.66 3.05
CA ILE A 815 -4.76 22.51 4.20
C ILE A 815 -6.25 22.35 4.51
N ASP A 816 -6.58 21.80 5.68
CA ASP A 816 -7.96 21.65 6.13
C ASP A 816 -8.62 23.01 6.43
N THR A 817 -9.63 23.36 5.66
CA THR A 817 -10.42 24.60 5.77
C THR A 817 -11.85 24.36 6.25
N ALA A 818 -12.28 23.10 6.46
CA ALA A 818 -13.68 22.76 6.66
C ALA A 818 -14.31 23.48 7.86
N GLU A 819 -13.61 23.51 9.00
CA GLU A 819 -14.09 24.22 10.19
C GLU A 819 -14.23 25.74 9.92
N LEU A 820 -13.28 26.33 9.20
CA LEU A 820 -13.31 27.77 8.90
C LEU A 820 -14.49 28.11 7.99
N GLU A 821 -14.79 27.28 6.99
CA GLU A 821 -15.92 27.46 6.08
C GLU A 821 -17.27 27.36 6.82
N GLU A 822 -17.42 26.39 7.73
CA GLU A 822 -18.61 26.28 8.59
C GLU A 822 -18.81 27.54 9.45
N LEU A 823 -17.72 28.05 10.04
CA LEU A 823 -17.75 29.28 10.85
C LEU A 823 -18.09 30.52 10.02
N ILE A 824 -17.62 30.60 8.77
CA ILE A 824 -17.98 31.69 7.85
C ILE A 824 -19.48 31.65 7.55
N ALA A 825 -20.05 30.46 7.32
CA ALA A 825 -21.49 30.29 7.10
C ALA A 825 -22.32 30.64 8.35
N GLU A 826 -21.87 30.22 9.53
CA GLU A 826 -22.50 30.57 10.81
C GLU A 826 -22.47 32.09 11.05
N ALA A 827 -21.31 32.73 10.84
CA ALA A 827 -21.16 34.18 10.92
C ALA A 827 -22.14 34.90 9.98
N GLY A 828 -22.35 34.38 8.76
CA GLY A 828 -23.37 34.86 7.83
C GLY A 828 -24.78 34.85 8.44
N THR A 829 -25.19 33.73 9.02
CA THR A 829 -26.51 33.57 9.66
C THR A 829 -26.71 34.55 10.82
N VAL A 830 -25.68 34.74 11.65
CA VAL A 830 -25.72 35.68 12.79
C VAL A 830 -25.87 37.14 12.35
N LEU A 831 -25.25 37.51 11.22
CA LEU A 831 -25.34 38.86 10.68
C LEU A 831 -26.75 39.19 10.17
N GLU A 832 -27.49 38.20 9.68
CA GLU A 832 -28.88 38.33 9.22
C GLU A 832 -29.93 38.29 10.35
N ALA A 833 -29.61 37.73 11.51
CA ALA A 833 -30.56 37.59 12.62
C ALA A 833 -30.96 38.92 13.28
N ASP A 834 -32.26 39.20 13.41
CA ASP A 834 -32.78 40.46 13.99
C ASP A 834 -32.48 40.66 15.49
N ALA A 835 -32.24 39.57 16.23
CA ALA A 835 -32.11 39.58 17.69
C ALA A 835 -30.68 39.82 18.22
N THR A 836 -29.67 39.94 17.33
CA THR A 836 -28.25 40.09 17.71
C THR A 836 -27.86 41.56 17.86
N SER A 837 -27.10 41.90 18.91
CA SER A 837 -26.65 43.28 19.16
C SER A 837 -25.73 43.82 18.06
N ALA A 838 -25.75 45.15 17.85
CA ALA A 838 -24.98 45.80 16.80
C ALA A 838 -23.45 45.62 16.97
N ASP A 839 -22.95 45.62 18.21
CA ASP A 839 -21.51 45.47 18.50
C ASP A 839 -21.01 44.06 18.18
N ILE A 840 -21.80 43.03 18.51
CA ILE A 840 -21.49 41.63 18.14
C ILE A 840 -21.51 41.48 16.61
N LYS A 841 -22.51 42.06 15.93
CA LYS A 841 -22.55 42.03 14.45
C LYS A 841 -21.34 42.74 13.81
N ALA A 842 -20.82 43.82 14.41
CA ALA A 842 -19.64 44.50 13.88
C ALA A 842 -18.37 43.64 14.04
N ALA A 843 -18.17 43.02 15.21
CA ALA A 843 -17.03 42.13 15.46
C ALA A 843 -17.05 40.87 14.59
N VAL A 844 -18.21 40.21 14.49
CA VAL A 844 -18.41 39.03 13.63
C VAL A 844 -18.17 39.38 12.16
N ARG A 845 -18.65 40.54 11.70
CA ARG A 845 -18.40 41.00 10.33
C ARG A 845 -16.91 41.20 10.06
N ALA A 846 -16.21 41.91 10.94
CA ALA A 846 -14.78 42.17 10.77
C ALA A 846 -13.95 40.87 10.76
N ALA A 847 -14.23 39.93 11.66
CA ALA A 847 -13.53 38.63 11.72
C ALA A 847 -13.83 37.77 10.48
N ARG A 848 -15.09 37.69 10.06
CA ARG A 848 -15.50 36.96 8.85
C ARG A 848 -14.88 37.57 7.60
N ASP A 849 -14.93 38.90 7.44
CA ASP A 849 -14.40 39.56 6.26
C ASP A 849 -12.86 39.41 6.21
N ALA A 850 -12.16 39.45 7.35
CA ALA A 850 -10.74 39.15 7.42
C ALA A 850 -10.41 37.69 7.05
N ALA A 851 -11.23 36.72 7.48
CA ALA A 851 -11.08 35.32 7.10
C ALA A 851 -11.35 35.09 5.60
N ILE A 852 -12.38 35.74 5.04
CA ILE A 852 -12.66 35.70 3.59
C ILE A 852 -11.52 36.35 2.81
N ASP A 853 -11.01 37.51 3.24
CA ASP A 853 -9.88 38.18 2.59
C ASP A 853 -8.60 37.33 2.64
N GLY A 854 -8.37 36.64 3.76
CA GLY A 854 -7.28 35.69 3.94
C GLY A 854 -7.42 34.45 3.07
N LEU A 855 -8.56 33.76 3.16
CA LEU A 855 -8.87 32.60 2.33
C LEU A 855 -8.89 32.95 0.85
N THR A 856 -9.34 34.14 0.43
CA THR A 856 -9.29 34.54 -0.99
C THR A 856 -7.96 35.16 -1.42
N GLY A 857 -6.96 35.14 -0.53
CA GLY A 857 -5.58 35.50 -0.85
C GLY A 857 -4.93 34.51 -1.81
N LYS A 858 -3.78 34.87 -2.38
CA LYS A 858 -3.04 34.02 -3.32
C LYS A 858 -2.51 32.74 -2.65
N THR A 859 -2.09 32.83 -1.39
CA THR A 859 -1.64 31.71 -0.56
C THR A 859 -2.10 31.89 0.89
N TYR A 860 -2.18 30.79 1.64
CA TYR A 860 -2.40 30.78 3.09
C TYR A 860 -1.78 29.53 3.72
N THR A 861 -1.59 29.54 5.04
CA THR A 861 -1.05 28.41 5.81
C THR A 861 -2.09 27.84 6.78
N ALA A 862 -1.89 26.60 7.24
CA ALA A 862 -2.74 25.99 8.28
C ALA A 862 -2.83 26.86 9.55
N GLU A 863 -1.71 27.44 10.01
CA GLU A 863 -1.69 28.34 11.17
C GLU A 863 -2.55 29.60 10.96
N GLN A 864 -2.59 30.13 9.74
CA GLN A 864 -3.44 31.28 9.41
C GLN A 864 -4.93 30.89 9.42
N VAL A 865 -5.26 29.72 8.86
CA VAL A 865 -6.63 29.18 8.86
C VAL A 865 -7.12 28.97 10.30
N GLU A 866 -6.30 28.35 11.16
CA GLU A 866 -6.59 28.19 12.59
C GLU A 866 -6.81 29.54 13.29
N SER A 867 -5.95 30.52 13.01
CA SER A 867 -6.04 31.86 13.57
C SER A 867 -7.34 32.57 13.17
N TRP A 868 -7.75 32.46 11.90
CA TRP A 868 -9.02 33.02 11.42
C TRP A 868 -10.23 32.32 12.03
N ALA A 869 -10.20 30.98 12.16
CA ALA A 869 -11.26 30.21 12.80
C ALA A 869 -11.43 30.62 14.27
N ALA A 870 -10.31 30.74 15.00
CA ALA A 870 -10.31 31.23 16.38
C ALA A 870 -10.87 32.66 16.49
N GLY A 871 -10.52 33.53 15.54
CA GLY A 871 -11.04 34.89 15.46
C GLY A 871 -12.56 34.95 15.31
N ILE A 872 -13.14 34.12 14.42
CA ILE A 872 -14.59 34.05 14.24
C ILE A 872 -15.27 33.48 15.49
N LYS A 873 -14.77 32.39 16.07
CA LYS A 873 -15.30 31.81 17.33
C LYS A 873 -15.33 32.83 18.46
N ALA A 874 -14.24 33.58 18.67
CA ALA A 874 -14.16 34.61 19.69
C ALA A 874 -15.20 35.73 19.48
N ALA A 875 -15.41 36.13 18.22
CA ALA A 875 -16.43 37.12 17.87
C ALA A 875 -17.86 36.61 18.10
N LEU A 876 -18.14 35.34 17.78
CA LEU A 876 -19.44 34.69 18.00
C LEU A 876 -19.78 34.54 19.50
N GLU A 877 -18.79 34.27 20.35
CA GLU A 877 -18.95 34.16 21.80
C GLU A 877 -19.15 35.52 22.52
N GLY A 878 -19.07 36.64 21.79
CA GLY A 878 -19.17 37.98 22.37
C GLY A 878 -17.99 38.35 23.26
N LYS A 879 -16.85 37.65 23.15
CA LYS A 879 -15.61 37.97 23.84
C LYS A 879 -14.82 39.00 23.03
N THR A 880 -15.22 40.25 23.11
CA THR A 880 -14.34 41.36 22.71
C THR A 880 -13.27 41.53 23.78
N GLU A 881 -12.01 41.24 23.48
CA GLU A 881 -10.94 41.93 24.20
C GLU A 881 -11.06 43.43 23.88
N ALA A 882 -11.24 44.24 24.92
CA ALA A 882 -11.29 45.68 24.79
C ALA A 882 -9.92 46.21 24.36
N PRO A 883 -9.85 47.14 23.37
CA PRO A 883 -8.67 47.96 23.18
C PRO A 883 -8.46 48.79 24.44
N GLY A 884 -7.24 48.79 24.98
CA GLY A 884 -6.88 49.70 26.07
C GLY A 884 -7.08 51.15 25.64
N GLU A 885 -7.94 51.88 26.37
CA GLU A 885 -8.11 53.32 26.23
C GLU A 885 -6.76 54.05 26.37
N GLY A 886 -6.41 54.79 25.32
CA GLY A 886 -5.23 55.64 25.23
C GLY A 886 -5.53 56.94 24.50
N ASP A 887 -6.34 57.76 25.17
CA ASP A 887 -6.49 59.21 25.04
C ASP A 887 -7.19 59.84 23.81
N SER A 888 -8.11 60.73 24.18
CA SER A 888 -9.06 61.50 23.39
C SER A 888 -8.45 62.72 22.70
N GLY A 889 -8.93 63.07 21.49
CA GLY A 889 -8.46 64.32 20.88
C GLY A 889 -9.03 64.76 19.52
N LYS A 890 -10.33 65.13 19.50
CA LYS A 890 -10.99 66.17 18.66
C LYS A 890 -11.30 65.94 17.17
N HIS A 891 -12.60 66.12 16.91
CA HIS A 891 -13.30 66.55 15.69
C HIS A 891 -12.62 67.68 14.89
N ASP A 892 -12.78 67.68 13.55
CA ASP A 892 -13.73 68.58 12.85
C ASP A 892 -13.86 68.30 11.34
N ASP A 893 -15.11 68.06 10.94
CA ASP A 893 -15.88 68.39 9.72
C ASP A 893 -15.30 68.70 8.32
N ALA A 894 -16.05 68.12 7.35
CA ALA A 894 -16.60 68.67 6.10
C ALA A 894 -15.85 68.52 4.76
N GLY A 895 -16.57 67.96 3.77
CA GLY A 895 -16.33 68.25 2.34
C GLY A 895 -16.80 67.18 1.34
N THR A 896 -18.01 67.34 0.79
CA THR A 896 -18.63 66.61 -0.34
C THR A 896 -17.85 66.63 -1.67
N GLN A 897 -17.83 65.53 -2.43
CA GLN A 897 -18.36 65.37 -3.82
C GLN A 897 -17.88 64.05 -4.50
N ASN A 898 -18.81 63.36 -5.16
CA ASN A 898 -18.63 62.25 -6.14
C ASN A 898 -18.55 62.85 -7.57
N PRO A 899 -18.29 62.13 -8.70
CA PRO A 899 -17.65 60.81 -8.96
C PRO A 899 -16.65 60.81 -10.19
N ALA A 900 -16.09 59.62 -10.51
CA ALA A 900 -15.60 59.12 -11.82
C ALA A 900 -14.08 58.96 -12.10
N ASP A 901 -13.80 57.81 -12.73
CA ASP A 901 -12.65 57.28 -13.50
C ASP A 901 -11.37 56.74 -12.83
N ASP A 902 -11.23 55.41 -13.01
CA ASP A 902 -10.09 54.67 -13.56
C ASP A 902 -8.67 54.91 -13.00
N SER A 903 -8.23 53.97 -12.18
CA SER A 903 -7.03 53.14 -12.44
C SER A 903 -6.80 52.21 -11.23
N LEU A 904 -6.78 50.91 -11.47
CA LEU A 904 -6.28 49.92 -10.53
C LEU A 904 -4.77 50.14 -10.40
N VAL A 905 -4.36 50.86 -9.35
CA VAL A 905 -2.96 51.04 -8.99
C VAL A 905 -2.72 50.43 -7.61
N ALA A 906 -1.70 49.58 -7.60
CA ALA A 906 -1.05 49.02 -6.43
C ALA A 906 -0.76 50.05 -5.32
N THR A 907 -1.01 49.64 -4.08
CA THR A 907 -0.30 50.14 -2.89
C THR A 907 -0.07 48.89 -2.02
N GLY A 908 1.13 48.38 -1.80
CA GLY A 908 2.37 49.09 -1.53
C GLY A 908 2.40 49.50 -0.05
N SER A 909 2.37 48.55 0.88
CA SER A 909 2.44 48.81 2.31
C SER A 909 3.90 48.99 2.74
N ALA A 910 4.33 50.24 2.79
CA ALA A 910 5.64 50.64 3.30
C ALA A 910 5.77 50.37 4.81
N VAL A 911 6.93 49.82 5.18
CA VAL A 911 7.42 49.58 6.53
C VAL A 911 7.51 50.88 7.33
N ALA A 912 6.95 50.88 8.55
CA ALA A 912 7.34 51.78 9.63
C ALA A 912 7.45 51.00 10.96
N VAL A 913 8.71 50.80 11.33
CA VAL A 913 9.29 50.25 12.56
C VAL A 913 8.59 50.67 13.86
N MET A 914 8.24 49.70 14.72
CA MET A 914 8.44 49.83 16.17
C MET A 914 8.91 48.51 16.80
N THR A 915 10.03 48.64 17.51
CA THR A 915 10.91 47.61 18.08
C THR A 915 10.39 47.08 19.42
N VAL A 916 10.38 45.76 19.64
CA VAL A 916 10.73 45.14 20.95
C VAL A 916 11.44 43.79 20.75
N LEU A 917 12.77 43.83 20.88
CA LEU A 917 13.70 42.81 21.42
C LEU A 917 13.64 41.34 20.95
N VAL A 918 14.48 41.03 19.96
CA VAL A 918 15.14 39.73 19.78
C VAL A 918 16.44 39.71 20.61
N VAL A 919 16.67 38.63 21.37
CA VAL A 919 18.01 38.18 21.75
C VAL A 919 18.19 36.75 21.23
N ALA A 920 19.23 36.62 20.40
CA ALA A 920 19.83 35.49 19.69
C ALA A 920 19.92 34.16 20.49
N PHE A 921 20.00 32.97 19.87
CA PHE A 921 21.15 32.51 19.09
C PHE A 921 20.85 31.41 18.06
N ALA A 922 21.49 31.57 16.90
CA ALA A 922 21.78 30.54 15.91
C ALA A 922 22.90 29.58 16.37
N ALA A 923 22.91 28.34 15.85
CA ALA A 923 24.04 27.76 15.12
C ALA A 923 23.86 26.25 14.85
N ALA A 924 23.89 25.91 13.55
CA ALA A 924 24.64 24.83 12.90
C ALA A 924 24.50 23.37 13.38
N GLY A 925 24.10 22.52 12.43
CA GLY A 925 24.31 21.08 12.49
C GLY A 925 25.79 20.69 12.38
N ILE A 926 26.06 19.42 12.68
CA ILE A 926 27.13 18.54 12.16
C ILE A 926 26.80 17.14 12.69
N GLY A 927 26.76 16.14 11.81
CA GLY A 927 26.56 14.74 12.16
C GLY A 927 27.75 14.12 12.90
N LEU A 928 27.55 12.93 13.46
CA LEU A 928 28.62 11.95 13.69
C LEU A 928 28.06 10.57 14.01
N THR A 929 28.38 9.64 13.11
CA THR A 929 28.27 8.19 13.27
C THR A 929 29.44 7.65 14.13
N VAL A 930 29.22 6.46 14.73
CA VAL A 930 30.22 5.43 15.16
C VAL A 930 30.76 5.45 16.63
N TRP A 931 30.20 4.51 17.40
CA TRP A 931 30.86 3.42 18.19
C TRP A 931 31.81 3.76 19.36
N GLN A 932 31.50 3.22 20.56
CA GLN A 932 32.39 2.25 21.26
C GLN A 932 31.76 1.63 22.52
N ARG A 933 31.73 0.29 22.54
CA ARG A 933 31.70 -0.57 23.74
C ARG A 933 32.95 -0.33 24.60
N ARG A 934 32.83 -0.43 25.94
CA ARG A 934 33.48 -1.51 26.74
C ARG A 934 33.28 -1.41 28.26
N LYS A 935 32.67 -2.47 28.81
CA LYS A 935 33.15 -3.39 29.87
C LYS A 935 32.22 -4.62 29.75
N VAL A 936 32.62 -5.85 29.45
CA VAL A 936 33.91 -6.53 29.24
C VAL A 936 33.82 -7.31 27.92
#